data_AF-A0A3B0YMM0-F1
#
_entry.id   AF-A0A3B0YMM0-F1
#
_cell.length_a   1.000
_cell.length_b   1.000
_cell.length_c   1.000
_cell.angle_alpha   90.00
_cell.angle_beta   90.00
_cell.angle_gamma   90.00
#
_symmetry.space_group_name_H-M   'P 1'
#
loop_
_entity.id
_entity.type
_entity.pdbx_description
1 polymer ?
#
loop_
_entity_poly.entity_id
_entity_poly.type
_entity_poly.pdbx_seq_one_letter_code
_entity_poly.pdbx_strand_id
1 'polypeptide(L)'
;MAVLRVFPHCDIHLTLDNPATRSISFTVFQLLNAVGPYTLSPITNTCTPRYFAPHATVGSRLQRFANVDVTTGTITATGIGTNLVILETADTYIVIRIQVHQNILAWWFGNEKITTAQDPIYAHSQPSIYAMFSDDTTGTDRVGDITGHNFVRLSSGDTTILADPNSDGRIRGVAEGETDLEGSFLSITETIDVRVINYAQTRNILEPVKFGDMPNAANIHNILFVAEGFTAADEAKFDQIVTQVSTDLFLKQRHEPYGTLSSSINVFKAFTASNDRLVTCGFQVADNQISALSKGTPIPYEHKVSGDNYLVSELVRRVGLPMRGEDRNVRDLKDLWNSQGLNNFDDAKVSIRLVNAWKNSHSLGFLETRDTFFGMILGSRWADNNSTLGAPLAAVANDDDSAPLKAFVKRAYTFYSGKKAARSITMDPRRHPPELLFGDSRATSFMSFVGGLGAAAPNQTLGSAWVPDGTFKKSRGLIAMISNEHMHAGTNLNSSTLTANTINQDALLNATYVPNPNANIKKLRRDVPDNLSPSLDAMINTVAHEFGHSFNLGDEYEEFVEYSNFATERLNPSDTTSNFFDNYDNIASLEVIFDDANYLTNNSREIDPSKLKWNILPRIKLSAKLTSATQMNGGNLEVTVNSREANSWEAIRVAGDEVHLRRIVMQTDQGQQLPLSMTAADLLTGLTIVSVDESNGTIVLSSAGTLVPSPSFPEGASLYVPLKIAGVMQNVIEDKVFTELVSSKLPLNKDTDTSAVSKKADFPHRISDFKPPCQSARLVGLFEGGATWTGLVYRPAGTCKMRTSSGGEEHGEFCYVCKWLITNRVDPGKHHVIHTNFYPVAKKNE
;
A
#
# COMPACT_ATOMS: atom_id res chain seq x y z
N MET A 1 -7.21 16.48 0.93
CA MET A 1 -6.02 16.89 1.71
C MET A 1 -5.00 17.50 0.76
N ALA A 2 -4.36 18.61 1.14
CA ALA A 2 -3.30 19.23 0.33
C ALA A 2 -2.01 18.39 0.43
N VAL A 3 -1.50 17.94 -0.70
CA VAL A 3 -0.21 17.24 -0.77
C VAL A 3 0.81 18.18 -1.38
N LEU A 4 1.97 18.35 -0.72
CA LEU A 4 3.06 19.19 -1.23
C LEU A 4 4.10 18.35 -1.98
N ARG A 5 4.61 18.91 -3.07
CA ARG A 5 5.77 18.41 -3.81
C ARG A 5 6.81 19.52 -3.99
N VAL A 6 8.08 19.16 -3.92
CA VAL A 6 9.20 20.09 -4.12
C VAL A 6 9.95 19.68 -5.37
N PHE A 7 10.24 20.65 -6.23
CA PHE A 7 11.10 20.50 -7.41
C PHE A 7 12.39 21.31 -7.19
N PRO A 8 13.58 20.76 -7.49
CA PRO A 8 13.80 19.49 -8.19
C PRO A 8 13.45 18.23 -7.37
N HIS A 9 13.73 18.23 -6.07
CA HIS A 9 13.27 17.22 -5.11
C HIS A 9 13.65 17.63 -3.67
N CYS A 10 13.42 16.76 -2.67
CA CYS A 10 13.64 17.09 -1.26
C CYS A 10 15.08 16.94 -0.77
N ASP A 11 16.05 16.68 -1.63
CA ASP A 11 17.47 16.54 -1.26
C ASP A 11 18.32 17.33 -2.25
N ILE A 12 18.73 18.53 -1.88
CA ILE A 12 19.24 19.54 -2.79
C ILE A 12 20.74 19.72 -2.57
N HIS A 13 21.51 19.75 -3.66
CA HIS A 13 22.96 19.92 -3.62
C HIS A 13 23.37 21.21 -4.34
N LEU A 14 24.19 22.03 -3.68
CA LEU A 14 24.73 23.29 -4.22
C LEU A 14 26.25 23.35 -3.99
N THR A 15 26.95 24.21 -4.72
CA THR A 15 28.39 24.45 -4.47
C THR A 15 28.74 25.93 -4.35
N LEU A 16 29.77 26.26 -3.57
CA LEU A 16 30.21 27.64 -3.38
C LEU A 16 31.00 28.19 -4.56
N ASP A 17 31.90 27.38 -5.12
CA ASP A 17 32.92 27.85 -6.07
C ASP A 17 32.45 27.84 -7.52
N ASN A 18 31.43 27.06 -7.88
CA ASN A 18 30.93 26.99 -9.24
C ASN A 18 29.63 27.82 -9.40
N PRO A 19 29.66 28.96 -10.12
CA PRO A 19 28.51 29.83 -10.29
C PRO A 19 27.26 29.14 -10.84
N ALA A 20 27.43 28.14 -11.72
CA ALA A 20 26.30 27.41 -12.32
C ALA A 20 25.57 26.49 -11.33
N THR A 21 26.17 26.21 -10.18
CA THR A 21 25.61 25.33 -9.13
C THR A 21 25.49 26.03 -7.78
N ARG A 22 25.81 27.32 -7.72
CA ARG A 22 25.72 28.14 -6.50
C ARG A 22 24.29 28.49 -6.15
N SER A 23 23.41 28.51 -7.15
CA SER A 23 22.01 28.80 -6.97
C SER A 23 21.17 27.90 -7.87
N ILE A 24 19.95 27.62 -7.44
CA ILE A 24 18.98 26.82 -8.21
C ILE A 24 17.57 27.39 -8.02
N SER A 25 16.75 27.30 -9.07
CA SER A 25 15.31 27.48 -8.95
C SER A 25 14.69 26.31 -8.20
N PHE A 26 13.72 26.59 -7.33
CA PHE A 26 12.93 25.58 -6.66
C PHE A 26 11.46 25.99 -6.64
N THR A 27 10.58 25.00 -6.73
CA THR A 27 9.14 25.23 -6.67
C THR A 27 8.49 24.25 -5.71
N VAL A 28 7.62 24.77 -4.83
CA VAL A 28 6.73 23.96 -4.02
C VAL A 28 5.37 23.96 -4.71
N PHE A 29 4.87 22.79 -5.06
CA PHE A 29 3.55 22.60 -5.63
C PHE A 29 2.60 22.01 -4.61
N GLN A 30 1.36 22.52 -4.63
CA GLN A 30 0.21 21.87 -4.05
C GLN A 30 -0.46 21.02 -5.12
N LEU A 31 -0.74 19.76 -4.81
CA LEU A 31 -1.54 18.91 -5.67
C LEU A 31 -3.02 19.19 -5.41
N LEU A 32 -3.72 19.61 -6.46
CA LEU A 32 -5.15 19.88 -6.45
C LEU A 32 -5.89 18.80 -7.26
N ASN A 33 -7.15 18.53 -6.87
CA ASN A 33 -8.09 17.55 -7.44
C ASN A 33 -8.16 16.19 -6.69
N ALA A 34 -9.34 15.59 -6.66
CA ALA A 34 -9.61 14.25 -6.08
C ALA A 34 -10.00 13.22 -7.16
N VAL A 35 -10.27 13.65 -8.39
CA VAL A 35 -10.82 12.81 -9.45
C VAL A 35 -10.08 13.08 -10.78
N GLY A 36 -9.14 12.20 -11.15
CA GLY A 36 -8.35 12.30 -12.38
C GLY A 36 -6.89 12.74 -12.15
N PRO A 37 -6.17 13.18 -13.19
CA PRO A 37 -4.84 13.76 -13.04
C PRO A 37 -4.86 14.96 -12.10
N TYR A 38 -3.81 15.08 -11.28
CA TYR A 38 -3.63 16.21 -10.38
C TYR A 38 -3.13 17.43 -11.15
N THR A 39 -3.60 18.59 -10.72
CA THR A 39 -3.01 19.87 -11.14
C THR A 39 -1.95 20.27 -10.13
N LEU A 40 -0.77 20.63 -10.61
CA LEU A 40 0.30 21.19 -9.79
C LEU A 40 0.11 22.71 -9.70
N SER A 41 -0.29 23.20 -8.52
CA SER A 41 -0.42 24.63 -8.25
C SER A 41 0.81 25.13 -7.50
N PRO A 42 1.64 26.04 -8.06
CA PRO A 42 2.80 26.55 -7.35
C PRO A 42 2.35 27.38 -6.14
N ILE A 43 2.94 27.09 -4.98
CA ILE A 43 2.67 27.76 -3.70
C ILE A 43 3.95 28.16 -2.98
N THR A 44 5.08 28.23 -3.69
CA THR A 44 6.39 28.53 -3.10
C THR A 44 6.36 29.79 -2.24
N ASN A 45 5.74 30.86 -2.73
CA ASN A 45 5.64 32.16 -2.06
C ASN A 45 4.75 32.18 -0.81
N THR A 46 3.98 31.12 -0.55
CA THR A 46 3.18 30.98 0.67
C THR A 46 3.91 30.19 1.75
N CYS A 47 5.03 29.56 1.40
CA CYS A 47 5.80 28.74 2.33
C CYS A 47 6.63 29.60 3.28
N THR A 48 6.77 29.16 4.53
CA THR A 48 7.71 29.73 5.50
C THR A 48 8.88 28.76 5.73
N PRO A 49 10.11 29.08 5.31
CA PRO A 49 11.26 28.21 5.51
C PRO A 49 11.83 28.34 6.93
N ARG A 50 12.15 27.20 7.57
CA ARG A 50 12.82 27.13 8.88
C ARG A 50 14.03 26.21 8.81
N TYR A 51 15.15 26.65 9.37
CA TYR A 51 16.45 26.02 9.16
C TYR A 51 16.92 25.29 10.40
N PHE A 52 17.36 24.05 10.22
CA PHE A 52 18.01 23.25 11.23
C PHE A 52 19.33 22.69 10.67
N ALA A 53 20.44 22.87 11.37
CA ALA A 53 21.75 22.33 11.01
C ALA A 53 22.03 21.09 11.89
N PRO A 54 21.75 19.85 11.40
CA PRO A 54 21.81 18.65 12.24
C PRO A 54 23.23 18.30 12.75
N HIS A 55 24.26 18.79 12.07
CA HIS A 55 25.67 18.52 12.42
C HIS A 55 26.34 19.68 13.19
N ALA A 56 25.66 20.81 13.37
CA ALA A 56 26.18 21.90 14.19
C ALA A 56 26.10 21.54 15.69
N THR A 57 26.99 22.13 16.49
CA THR A 57 26.95 22.01 17.94
C THR A 57 25.69 22.67 18.51
N VAL A 58 25.20 22.16 19.64
CA VAL A 58 24.11 22.82 20.40
C VAL A 58 24.52 24.27 20.70
N GLY A 59 23.60 25.20 20.46
CA GLY A 59 23.83 26.64 20.45
C GLY A 59 24.05 27.23 19.04
N SER A 60 24.23 26.41 18.02
CA SER A 60 24.48 26.84 16.63
C SER A 60 23.63 26.11 15.59
N ARG A 61 22.65 25.30 15.99
CA ARG A 61 21.84 24.49 15.07
C ARG A 61 20.79 25.28 14.27
N LEU A 62 20.68 26.58 14.48
CA LEU A 62 19.88 27.49 13.64
C LEU A 62 20.71 28.19 12.55
N GLN A 63 21.99 27.85 12.43
CA GLN A 63 22.87 28.35 11.38
C GLN A 63 22.36 27.97 9.98
N ARG A 64 22.59 28.88 9.01
CA ARG A 64 22.20 28.71 7.62
C ARG A 64 23.44 28.56 6.73
N PHE A 65 23.42 27.52 5.91
CA PHE A 65 24.41 27.22 4.88
C PHE A 65 23.88 27.54 3.48
N ALA A 66 22.56 27.69 3.36
CA ALA A 66 21.88 28.19 2.17
C ALA A 66 20.77 29.19 2.54
N ASN A 67 20.42 30.05 1.59
CA ASN A 67 19.28 30.94 1.67
C ASN A 67 18.17 30.47 0.72
N VAL A 68 17.00 30.17 1.26
CA VAL A 68 15.77 29.85 0.53
C VAL A 68 14.94 31.13 0.41
N ASP A 69 14.86 31.69 -0.80
CA ASP A 69 13.99 32.81 -1.13
C ASP A 69 12.70 32.29 -1.76
N VAL A 70 11.64 32.26 -0.95
CA VAL A 70 10.31 31.81 -1.38
C VAL A 70 9.61 32.77 -2.34
N THR A 71 10.03 34.02 -2.41
CA THR A 71 9.42 35.04 -3.29
C THR A 71 9.91 34.85 -4.72
N THR A 72 11.21 34.61 -4.89
CA THR A 72 11.82 34.35 -6.20
C THR A 72 11.82 32.87 -6.58
N GLY A 73 11.56 31.98 -5.62
CA GLY A 73 11.67 30.53 -5.81
C GLY A 73 13.11 30.12 -6.08
N THR A 74 14.07 30.67 -5.33
CA THR A 74 15.51 30.40 -5.52
C THR A 74 16.16 29.94 -4.21
N ILE A 75 17.07 28.97 -4.30
CA ILE A 75 17.95 28.57 -3.19
C ILE A 75 19.39 28.90 -3.57
N THR A 76 20.11 29.62 -2.70
CA THR A 76 21.49 30.05 -2.94
C THR A 76 22.43 29.57 -1.82
N ALA A 77 23.58 29.02 -2.18
CA ALA A 77 24.62 28.62 -1.25
C ALA A 77 25.31 29.82 -0.58
N THR A 78 25.46 29.74 0.75
CA THR A 78 26.09 30.78 1.58
C THR A 78 27.27 30.29 2.43
N GLY A 79 27.35 28.98 2.71
CA GLY A 79 28.50 28.35 3.40
C GLY A 79 28.43 26.83 3.33
N ILE A 80 29.53 26.13 3.56
CA ILE A 80 29.57 24.66 3.49
C ILE A 80 28.83 24.05 4.68
N GLY A 81 27.95 23.08 4.43
CA GLY A 81 27.27 22.33 5.48
C GLY A 81 25.91 21.78 5.05
N THR A 82 25.20 21.21 6.02
CA THR A 82 23.88 20.59 5.80
C THR A 82 22.81 21.34 6.59
N ASN A 83 21.70 21.68 5.92
CA ASN A 83 20.48 22.12 6.56
C ASN A 83 19.33 21.14 6.28
N LEU A 84 18.55 20.79 7.31
CA LEU A 84 17.18 20.35 7.15
C LEU A 84 16.30 21.60 7.17
N VAL A 85 15.54 21.83 6.10
CA VAL A 85 14.66 22.99 5.96
C VAL A 85 13.22 22.53 5.96
N ILE A 86 12.44 23.04 6.92
CA ILE A 86 11.00 22.83 6.97
C ILE A 86 10.34 23.92 6.13
N LEU A 87 9.59 23.54 5.12
CA LEU A 87 8.75 24.43 4.33
C LEU A 87 7.30 24.27 4.82
N GLU A 88 6.80 25.27 5.53
CA GLU A 88 5.47 25.23 6.18
C GLU A 88 4.44 26.09 5.44
N THR A 89 3.22 25.56 5.30
CA THR A 89 1.99 26.30 4.99
C THR A 89 1.15 26.46 6.27
N ALA A 90 -0.11 26.89 6.14
CA ALA A 90 -1.02 27.04 7.28
C ALA A 90 -1.43 25.72 7.96
N ASP A 91 -1.35 24.58 7.26
CA ASP A 91 -1.88 23.28 7.72
C ASP A 91 -0.99 22.08 7.36
N THR A 92 0.05 22.30 6.57
CA THR A 92 0.89 21.26 5.98
C THR A 92 2.34 21.69 6.01
N TYR A 93 3.26 20.73 6.05
CA TYR A 93 4.68 21.00 5.87
C TYR A 93 5.37 19.90 5.06
N ILE A 94 6.53 20.22 4.52
CA ILE A 94 7.45 19.23 3.95
C ILE A 94 8.87 19.59 4.40
N VAL A 95 9.69 18.58 4.67
CA VAL A 95 11.09 18.78 5.03
C VAL A 95 11.97 18.41 3.85
N ILE A 96 12.87 19.33 3.51
CA ILE A 96 13.93 19.11 2.52
C ILE A 96 15.29 19.12 3.22
N ARG A 97 16.27 18.45 2.63
CA ARG A 97 17.68 18.54 2.99
C ARG A 97 18.39 19.39 1.94
N ILE A 98 19.20 20.34 2.38
CA ILE A 98 20.05 21.15 1.51
C ILE A 98 21.49 20.93 1.96
N GLN A 99 22.35 20.53 1.03
CA GLN A 99 23.76 20.26 1.25
C GLN A 99 24.57 21.20 0.38
N VAL A 100 25.43 22.00 1.01
CA VAL A 100 26.31 22.93 0.32
C VAL A 100 27.74 22.43 0.41
N HIS A 101 28.32 22.20 -0.75
CA HIS A 101 29.67 21.68 -0.94
C HIS A 101 30.61 22.81 -1.38
N GLN A 102 31.91 22.58 -1.30
CA GLN A 102 32.88 23.51 -1.87
C GLN A 102 32.83 23.44 -3.42
N ASN A 103 32.95 22.24 -3.98
CA ASN A 103 33.04 21.99 -5.42
C ASN A 103 32.22 20.77 -5.88
N ILE A 104 31.82 20.79 -7.15
CA ILE A 104 31.31 19.63 -7.89
C ILE A 104 32.43 19.12 -8.81
N LEU A 105 32.73 17.82 -8.73
CA LEU A 105 33.93 17.24 -9.33
C LEU A 105 33.64 16.45 -10.61
N ALA A 106 32.50 15.76 -10.65
CA ALA A 106 32.05 14.98 -11.80
C ALA A 106 30.54 14.73 -11.68
N TRP A 107 29.92 14.31 -12.78
CA TRP A 107 28.54 13.83 -12.82
C TRP A 107 28.43 12.61 -13.73
N TRP A 108 27.35 11.84 -13.58
CA TRP A 108 27.01 10.73 -14.46
C TRP A 108 25.51 10.43 -14.42
N PHE A 109 24.99 9.79 -15.47
CA PHE A 109 23.65 9.20 -15.43
C PHE A 109 23.63 7.98 -14.49
N GLY A 110 22.61 7.93 -13.63
CA GLY A 110 22.26 6.76 -12.84
C GLY A 110 21.52 5.68 -13.63
N ASN A 111 21.23 5.95 -14.90
CA ASN A 111 20.60 5.09 -15.88
C ASN A 111 21.65 4.67 -16.91
N GLU A 112 21.60 3.43 -17.39
CA GLU A 112 22.18 3.09 -18.70
C GLU A 112 21.16 3.37 -19.82
N LYS A 113 19.88 3.15 -19.51
CA LYS A 113 18.73 3.33 -20.40
C LYS A 113 17.54 3.86 -19.61
N ILE A 114 16.58 4.45 -20.32
CA ILE A 114 15.33 4.89 -19.71
C ILE A 114 14.14 4.76 -20.66
N THR A 115 13.10 4.09 -20.20
CA THR A 115 11.83 4.01 -20.92
C THR A 115 10.86 5.10 -20.44
N THR A 116 10.25 5.84 -21.37
CA THR A 116 9.20 6.85 -21.09
C THR A 116 7.91 6.53 -21.85
N ALA A 117 6.80 7.13 -21.43
CA ALA A 117 5.52 6.95 -22.11
C ALA A 117 5.36 7.94 -23.28
N GLN A 118 4.73 7.47 -24.35
CA GLN A 118 4.11 8.35 -25.33
C GLN A 118 2.91 9.06 -24.66
N ASP A 119 2.97 10.38 -24.56
CA ASP A 119 1.91 11.17 -23.93
C ASP A 119 1.82 12.57 -24.56
N PRO A 120 0.63 13.03 -24.95
CA PRO A 120 0.48 14.35 -25.56
C PRO A 120 0.65 15.51 -24.59
N ILE A 121 0.58 15.28 -23.28
CA ILE A 121 0.50 16.31 -22.23
C ILE A 121 1.69 16.21 -21.28
N TYR A 122 1.89 15.07 -20.63
CA TYR A 122 2.77 14.96 -19.46
C TYR A 122 4.17 14.45 -19.79
N ALA A 123 5.20 15.05 -19.19
CA ALA A 123 6.56 14.53 -19.25
C ALA A 123 6.76 13.45 -18.18
N HIS A 124 6.77 12.19 -18.62
CA HIS A 124 6.65 11.03 -17.73
C HIS A 124 7.91 10.72 -16.97
N SER A 125 9.04 10.54 -17.65
CA SER A 125 10.26 10.02 -17.03
C SER A 125 11.29 11.11 -16.77
N GLN A 126 12.20 10.88 -15.83
CA GLN A 126 13.26 11.80 -15.44
C GLN A 126 14.54 10.96 -15.25
N PRO A 127 15.58 11.15 -16.08
CA PRO A 127 16.83 10.41 -15.92
C PRO A 127 17.43 10.75 -14.56
N SER A 128 17.86 9.72 -13.82
CA SER A 128 18.58 9.94 -12.58
C SER A 128 19.97 10.48 -12.90
N ILE A 129 20.38 11.54 -12.23
CA ILE A 129 21.68 12.18 -12.44
C ILE A 129 22.36 12.30 -11.09
N TYR A 130 23.55 11.73 -10.98
CA TYR A 130 24.35 11.74 -9.76
C TYR A 130 25.60 12.59 -9.96
N ALA A 131 26.09 13.19 -8.88
CA ALA A 131 27.31 13.96 -8.89
C ALA A 131 28.20 13.64 -7.71
N MET A 132 29.51 13.70 -7.95
CA MET A 132 30.54 13.66 -6.91
C MET A 132 30.92 15.08 -6.52
N PHE A 133 31.04 15.31 -5.22
CA PHE A 133 31.42 16.58 -4.61
C PHE A 133 32.77 16.47 -3.90
N SER A 134 33.31 17.63 -3.52
CA SER A 134 34.50 17.72 -2.67
C SER A 134 34.33 16.99 -1.33
N ASP A 135 35.45 16.53 -0.76
CA ASP A 135 35.47 15.88 0.56
C ASP A 135 35.45 16.95 1.66
N ASP A 136 34.29 17.58 1.83
CA ASP A 136 34.10 18.64 2.83
C ASP A 136 33.79 18.02 4.21
N THR A 137 34.64 18.22 5.22
CA THR A 137 34.56 17.56 6.55
C THR A 137 33.39 18.04 7.43
N THR A 138 32.33 18.60 6.85
CA THR A 138 31.24 19.31 7.51
C THR A 138 29.93 18.51 7.57
N GLY A 139 29.99 17.20 7.27
CA GLY A 139 28.83 16.30 7.30
C GLY A 139 27.96 16.35 6.04
N THR A 140 28.51 16.80 4.91
CA THR A 140 27.85 16.67 3.60
C THR A 140 28.18 15.33 2.95
N ASP A 141 27.24 14.84 2.14
CA ASP A 141 27.43 13.62 1.35
C ASP A 141 28.45 13.85 0.23
N ARG A 142 29.30 12.86 -0.04
CA ARG A 142 30.30 12.98 -1.12
C ARG A 142 29.70 12.75 -2.50
N VAL A 143 28.61 11.99 -2.57
CA VAL A 143 27.84 11.76 -3.78
C VAL A 143 26.40 12.17 -3.51
N GLY A 144 25.85 12.98 -4.41
CA GLY A 144 24.51 13.52 -4.31
C GLY A 144 23.65 13.19 -5.53
N ASP A 145 22.35 13.22 -5.30
CA ASP A 145 21.36 13.18 -6.37
C ASP A 145 21.11 14.60 -6.85
N ILE A 146 21.47 14.87 -8.11
CA ILE A 146 21.28 16.17 -8.76
C ILE A 146 20.22 16.10 -9.86
N THR A 147 19.35 15.09 -9.81
CA THR A 147 18.24 14.93 -10.75
C THR A 147 17.37 16.19 -10.75
N GLY A 148 17.02 16.69 -11.93
CA GLY A 148 16.21 17.91 -12.08
C GLY A 148 16.87 19.21 -11.63
N HIS A 149 18.14 19.19 -11.17
CA HIS A 149 18.80 20.41 -10.70
C HIS A 149 19.13 21.41 -11.84
N ASN A 150 18.96 20.99 -13.09
CA ASN A 150 19.32 21.72 -14.32
C ASN A 150 20.80 22.11 -14.42
N PHE A 151 21.67 21.50 -13.62
CA PHE A 151 23.12 21.62 -13.79
C PHE A 151 23.58 20.96 -15.09
N VAL A 152 22.99 19.80 -15.39
CA VAL A 152 23.24 19.06 -16.64
C VAL A 152 22.23 19.50 -17.69
N ARG A 153 22.73 20.03 -18.80
CA ARG A 153 21.89 20.36 -19.94
C ARG A 153 21.57 19.09 -20.69
N LEU A 154 20.28 18.78 -20.78
CA LEU A 154 19.77 17.60 -21.48
C LEU A 154 19.22 17.98 -22.86
N SER A 155 19.39 17.13 -23.86
CA SER A 155 18.85 17.31 -25.21
C SER A 155 18.51 15.98 -25.88
N SER A 156 17.39 15.95 -26.60
CA SER A 156 16.95 14.76 -27.35
C SER A 156 17.76 14.58 -28.64
N GLY A 157 18.13 13.33 -28.95
CA GLY A 157 18.74 12.96 -30.22
C GLY A 157 17.76 12.97 -31.40
N ASP A 158 16.46 12.78 -31.15
CA ASP A 158 15.39 12.85 -32.15
C ASP A 158 14.08 13.38 -31.54
N THR A 159 13.75 14.63 -31.86
CA THR A 159 12.55 15.31 -31.35
C THR A 159 11.23 14.80 -31.94
N THR A 160 11.27 13.96 -32.97
CA THR A 160 10.08 13.29 -33.52
C THR A 160 9.65 12.09 -32.69
N ILE A 161 10.59 11.49 -31.95
CA ILE A 161 10.34 10.36 -31.03
C ILE A 161 10.24 10.86 -29.59
N LEU A 162 11.16 11.71 -29.16
CA LEU A 162 11.29 12.18 -27.78
C LEU A 162 11.35 13.70 -27.74
N ALA A 163 10.38 14.35 -27.11
CA ALA A 163 10.42 15.80 -26.94
C ALA A 163 11.64 16.22 -26.10
N ASP A 164 12.13 17.44 -26.33
CA ASP A 164 13.17 17.99 -25.47
C ASP A 164 12.73 18.00 -24.00
N PRO A 165 13.64 17.69 -23.07
CA PRO A 165 13.35 17.70 -21.64
C PRO A 165 12.76 19.04 -21.17
N ASN A 166 11.78 18.99 -20.28
CA ASN A 166 11.19 20.19 -19.70
C ASN A 166 12.14 20.88 -18.70
N SER A 167 11.70 21.98 -18.08
CA SER A 167 12.47 22.72 -17.09
C SER A 167 12.81 21.96 -15.81
N ASP A 168 12.20 20.79 -15.59
CA ASP A 168 12.54 19.90 -14.47
C ASP A 168 13.43 18.74 -14.92
N GLY A 169 13.87 18.72 -16.19
CA GLY A 169 14.62 17.64 -16.79
C GLY A 169 13.80 16.37 -17.06
N ARG A 170 12.47 16.44 -17.04
CA ARG A 170 11.60 15.30 -17.40
C ARG A 170 11.43 15.20 -18.91
N ILE A 171 11.39 13.98 -19.41
CA ILE A 171 11.27 13.61 -20.82
C ILE A 171 9.89 13.06 -21.17
N ARG A 172 9.39 13.40 -22.36
CA ARG A 172 8.08 13.02 -22.87
C ARG A 172 8.20 12.34 -24.22
N GLY A 173 7.62 11.15 -24.36
CA GLY A 173 7.51 10.48 -25.65
C GLY A 173 6.50 11.18 -26.58
N VAL A 174 6.90 11.41 -27.82
CA VAL A 174 6.07 11.96 -28.90
C VAL A 174 5.51 10.83 -29.76
N ALA A 175 6.37 9.88 -30.13
CA ALA A 175 6.03 8.69 -30.91
C ALA A 175 6.76 7.46 -30.35
N GLU A 176 6.12 6.30 -30.44
CA GLU A 176 6.75 5.03 -30.08
C GLU A 176 8.00 4.77 -30.93
N GLY A 177 9.11 4.40 -30.28
CA GLY A 177 10.41 4.27 -30.93
C GLY A 177 11.58 4.31 -29.95
N GLU A 178 12.79 4.35 -30.47
CA GLU A 178 14.04 4.45 -29.70
C GLU A 178 14.86 5.64 -30.21
N THR A 179 15.52 6.35 -29.30
CA THR A 179 16.43 7.47 -29.58
C THR A 179 17.38 7.65 -28.39
N ASP A 180 18.27 8.63 -28.43
CA ASP A 180 19.22 8.88 -27.36
C ASP A 180 18.89 10.19 -26.61
N LEU A 181 19.33 10.27 -25.37
CA LEU A 181 19.34 11.52 -24.59
C LEU A 181 20.79 11.87 -24.25
N GLU A 182 21.22 13.05 -24.69
CA GLU A 182 22.53 13.59 -24.35
C GLU A 182 22.43 14.48 -23.11
N GLY A 183 23.38 14.35 -22.18
CA GLY A 183 23.60 15.29 -21.08
C GLY A 183 25.00 15.90 -21.16
N SER A 184 25.13 17.21 -20.93
CA SER A 184 26.42 17.91 -20.90
C SER A 184 26.57 18.84 -19.70
N PHE A 185 27.69 18.71 -18.99
CA PHE A 185 28.11 19.60 -17.88
C PHE A 185 29.57 19.35 -17.48
N LEU A 186 30.30 20.35 -16.97
CA LEU A 186 31.72 20.26 -16.59
C LEU A 186 32.64 19.70 -17.70
N SER A 187 32.34 20.00 -18.97
CA SER A 187 33.05 19.42 -20.13
C SER A 187 32.95 17.89 -20.23
N ILE A 188 32.03 17.28 -19.49
CA ILE A 188 31.65 15.87 -19.59
C ILE A 188 30.34 15.83 -20.38
N THR A 189 30.32 15.00 -21.42
CA THR A 189 29.12 14.66 -22.18
C THR A 189 28.90 13.17 -22.07
N GLU A 190 27.69 12.76 -21.68
CA GLU A 190 27.28 11.36 -21.60
C GLU A 190 25.97 11.20 -22.38
N THR A 191 25.70 10.00 -22.89
CA THR A 191 24.45 9.64 -23.57
C THR A 191 23.84 8.42 -22.91
N ILE A 192 22.52 8.31 -22.97
CA ILE A 192 21.75 7.12 -22.59
C ILE A 192 20.71 6.80 -23.65
N ASP A 193 20.37 5.53 -23.79
CA ASP A 193 19.30 5.09 -24.69
C ASP A 193 17.93 5.44 -24.07
N VAL A 194 17.02 5.92 -24.89
CA VAL A 194 15.62 6.20 -24.53
C VAL A 194 14.68 5.37 -25.38
N ARG A 195 13.76 4.67 -24.73
CA ARG A 195 12.66 3.96 -25.38
C ARG A 195 11.33 4.65 -25.07
N VAL A 196 10.55 4.95 -26.10
CA VAL A 196 9.20 5.49 -25.96
C VAL A 196 8.18 4.38 -26.19
N ILE A 197 7.26 4.19 -25.24
CA ILE A 197 6.23 3.15 -25.31
C ILE A 197 4.83 3.78 -25.33
N ASN A 198 3.97 3.30 -26.22
CA ASN A 198 2.55 3.64 -26.21
C ASN A 198 1.77 2.72 -25.26
N TYR A 199 1.70 3.05 -23.97
CA TYR A 199 0.96 2.21 -23.02
C TYR A 199 -0.53 2.08 -23.35
N ALA A 200 -1.15 3.06 -24.01
CA ALA A 200 -2.56 3.01 -24.39
C ALA A 200 -2.85 2.08 -25.60
N GLN A 201 -1.83 1.56 -26.27
CA GLN A 201 -2.00 0.64 -27.40
C GLN A 201 -2.78 -0.62 -26.97
N THR A 202 -3.73 -1.05 -27.80
CA THR A 202 -4.41 -2.33 -27.61
C THR A 202 -3.44 -3.50 -27.79
N ARG A 203 -3.42 -4.44 -26.84
CA ARG A 203 -2.54 -5.61 -26.84
C ARG A 203 -3.34 -6.89 -26.61
N ASN A 204 -3.26 -7.80 -27.56
CA ASN A 204 -3.90 -9.10 -27.49
C ASN A 204 -2.96 -10.15 -26.84
N ILE A 205 -2.42 -9.82 -25.67
CA ILE A 205 -1.44 -10.63 -24.93
C ILE A 205 -2.01 -11.20 -23.63
N LEU A 206 -3.33 -11.05 -23.42
CA LEU A 206 -3.97 -11.60 -22.24
C LEU A 206 -4.15 -13.11 -22.45
N GLU A 207 -3.34 -13.88 -21.73
CA GLU A 207 -3.36 -15.33 -21.76
C GLU A 207 -4.13 -15.87 -20.57
N PRO A 208 -5.04 -16.82 -20.80
CA PRO A 208 -5.77 -17.43 -19.72
C PRO A 208 -4.96 -18.50 -18.99
N VAL A 209 -5.07 -18.49 -17.67
CA VAL A 209 -4.45 -19.49 -16.79
C VAL A 209 -5.52 -20.45 -16.25
N LYS A 210 -6.69 -19.91 -15.91
CA LYS A 210 -7.85 -20.66 -15.41
C LYS A 210 -9.13 -19.95 -15.81
N PHE A 211 -10.17 -20.71 -16.13
CA PHE A 211 -11.47 -20.17 -16.49
C PHE A 211 -12.59 -20.73 -15.62
N GLY A 212 -13.47 -19.83 -15.19
CA GLY A 212 -14.81 -20.17 -14.73
C GLY A 212 -15.81 -20.06 -15.88
N ASP A 213 -15.88 -18.87 -16.51
CA ASP A 213 -16.84 -18.54 -17.57
C ASP A 213 -16.26 -17.44 -18.49
N MET A 214 -15.75 -17.84 -19.66
CA MET A 214 -15.14 -16.90 -20.62
C MET A 214 -16.13 -16.04 -21.40
N PRO A 215 -17.22 -16.60 -21.95
CA PRO A 215 -18.24 -15.78 -22.62
C PRO A 215 -18.78 -14.65 -21.74
N ASN A 216 -18.81 -14.85 -20.42
CA ASN A 216 -19.28 -13.87 -19.45
C ASN A 216 -18.16 -13.16 -18.67
N ALA A 217 -16.91 -13.19 -19.16
CA ALA A 217 -15.74 -12.66 -18.44
C ALA A 217 -15.94 -11.21 -17.98
N ALA A 218 -16.60 -10.36 -18.78
CA ALA A 218 -16.87 -8.97 -18.40
C ALA A 218 -17.77 -8.80 -17.15
N ASN A 219 -18.58 -9.82 -16.81
CA ASN A 219 -19.54 -9.76 -15.71
C ASN A 219 -19.16 -10.64 -14.50
N ILE A 220 -18.02 -11.31 -14.52
CA ILE A 220 -17.49 -12.07 -13.37
C ILE A 220 -16.19 -11.46 -12.85
N HIS A 221 -15.64 -12.03 -11.77
CA HIS A 221 -14.37 -11.54 -11.22
C HIS A 221 -13.22 -12.10 -12.07
N ASN A 222 -12.27 -11.24 -12.45
CA ASN A 222 -11.11 -11.64 -13.22
C ASN A 222 -9.85 -11.24 -12.46
N ILE A 223 -8.97 -12.20 -12.22
CA ILE A 223 -7.63 -11.95 -11.67
C ILE A 223 -6.67 -11.76 -12.85
N LEU A 224 -5.81 -10.74 -12.77
CA LEU A 224 -4.77 -10.47 -13.75
C LEU A 224 -3.39 -10.54 -13.09
N PHE A 225 -2.51 -11.38 -13.62
CA PHE A 225 -1.09 -11.36 -13.30
C PHE A 225 -0.30 -10.60 -14.37
N VAL A 226 0.57 -9.68 -13.96
CA VAL A 226 1.46 -8.93 -14.88
C VAL A 226 2.91 -9.05 -14.46
N ALA A 227 3.82 -9.11 -15.43
CA ALA A 227 5.26 -9.21 -15.18
C ALA A 227 5.92 -7.83 -15.03
N GLU A 228 6.86 -7.71 -14.10
CA GLU A 228 7.74 -6.54 -13.95
C GLU A 228 9.19 -6.98 -13.65
N GLY A 229 10.18 -6.38 -14.33
CA GLY A 229 11.59 -6.74 -14.19
C GLY A 229 11.95 -8.14 -14.72
N PHE A 230 11.04 -8.78 -15.46
CA PHE A 230 11.31 -10.00 -16.23
C PHE A 230 11.76 -9.61 -17.63
N THR A 231 12.92 -10.09 -18.07
CA THR A 231 13.34 -9.95 -19.47
C THR A 231 12.68 -11.02 -20.33
N ALA A 232 12.81 -10.91 -21.66
CA ALA A 232 12.29 -11.94 -22.56
C ALA A 232 12.79 -13.36 -22.24
N ALA A 233 14.02 -13.48 -21.72
CA ALA A 233 14.58 -14.77 -21.30
C ALA A 233 13.92 -15.36 -20.04
N ASP A 234 13.21 -14.54 -19.25
CA ASP A 234 12.55 -14.95 -18.00
C ASP A 234 11.06 -15.30 -18.18
N GLU A 235 10.51 -15.27 -19.39
CA GLU A 235 9.08 -15.49 -19.65
C GLU A 235 8.59 -16.85 -19.11
N ALA A 236 9.31 -17.93 -19.41
CA ALA A 236 8.97 -19.27 -18.92
C ALA A 236 8.96 -19.35 -17.39
N LYS A 237 9.81 -18.56 -16.71
CA LYS A 237 9.85 -18.49 -15.26
C LYS A 237 8.63 -17.75 -14.71
N PHE A 238 8.25 -16.61 -15.32
CA PHE A 238 7.01 -15.91 -14.96
C PHE A 238 5.80 -16.84 -15.10
N ASP A 239 5.72 -17.58 -16.21
CA ASP A 239 4.65 -18.53 -16.47
C ASP A 239 4.55 -19.63 -15.42
N GLN A 240 5.68 -20.22 -15.04
CA GLN A 240 5.74 -21.22 -13.98
C GLN A 240 5.25 -20.65 -12.64
N ILE A 241 5.71 -19.45 -12.28
CA ILE A 241 5.31 -18.76 -11.05
C ILE A 241 3.80 -18.52 -11.05
N VAL A 242 3.25 -17.91 -12.10
CA VAL A 242 1.83 -17.60 -12.19
C VAL A 242 0.98 -18.86 -12.16
N THR A 243 1.39 -19.92 -12.86
CA THR A 243 0.69 -21.20 -12.86
C THR A 243 0.62 -21.79 -11.45
N GLN A 244 1.74 -21.79 -10.71
CA GLN A 244 1.77 -22.34 -9.36
C GLN A 244 1.00 -21.45 -8.38
N VAL A 245 1.19 -20.13 -8.42
CA VAL A 245 0.46 -19.18 -7.56
C VAL A 245 -1.05 -19.29 -7.81
N SER A 246 -1.48 -19.35 -9.07
CA SER A 246 -2.89 -19.57 -9.42
C SER A 246 -3.40 -20.91 -8.88
N THR A 247 -2.66 -21.99 -9.11
CA THR A 247 -3.04 -23.33 -8.60
C THR A 247 -3.20 -23.33 -7.08
N ASP A 248 -2.22 -22.78 -6.36
CA ASP A 248 -2.21 -22.73 -4.90
C ASP A 248 -3.33 -21.85 -4.34
N LEU A 249 -3.65 -20.73 -5.00
CA LEU A 249 -4.77 -19.85 -4.62
C LEU A 249 -6.09 -20.61 -4.50
N PHE A 250 -6.32 -21.57 -5.40
CA PHE A 250 -7.58 -22.31 -5.50
C PHE A 250 -7.55 -23.70 -4.84
N LEU A 251 -6.37 -24.28 -4.59
CA LEU A 251 -6.26 -25.63 -4.02
C LEU A 251 -5.90 -25.64 -2.52
N LYS A 252 -5.14 -24.66 -2.02
CA LYS A 252 -4.73 -24.66 -0.62
C LYS A 252 -5.84 -24.08 0.26
N GLN A 253 -6.25 -24.83 1.29
CA GLN A 253 -7.25 -24.43 2.28
C GLN A 253 -6.94 -23.05 2.91
N ARG A 254 -5.65 -22.73 3.05
CA ARG A 254 -5.16 -21.45 3.57
C ARG A 254 -5.68 -20.22 2.81
N HIS A 255 -6.09 -20.36 1.55
CA HIS A 255 -6.58 -19.29 0.70
C HIS A 255 -8.10 -19.34 0.46
N GLU A 256 -8.84 -20.17 1.21
CA GLU A 256 -10.30 -20.13 1.14
C GLU A 256 -10.84 -18.75 1.53
N PRO A 257 -11.80 -18.18 0.77
CA PRO A 257 -12.79 -18.93 -0.03
C PRO A 257 -12.48 -19.05 -1.53
N TYR A 258 -11.28 -18.69 -2.00
CA TYR A 258 -11.01 -18.67 -3.44
C TYR A 258 -11.24 -20.03 -4.10
N GLY A 259 -10.81 -21.13 -3.46
CA GLY A 259 -11.05 -22.50 -3.93
C GLY A 259 -12.55 -22.81 -4.10
N THR A 260 -13.35 -22.51 -3.08
CA THR A 260 -14.81 -22.64 -3.11
C THR A 260 -15.45 -21.82 -4.23
N LEU A 261 -14.87 -20.67 -4.57
CA LEU A 261 -15.36 -19.72 -5.57
C LEU A 261 -14.72 -19.91 -6.95
N SER A 262 -13.96 -20.97 -7.16
CA SER A 262 -13.11 -21.16 -8.34
C SER A 262 -13.84 -21.19 -9.68
N SER A 263 -15.14 -21.50 -9.71
CA SER A 263 -15.98 -21.45 -10.92
C SER A 263 -16.47 -20.05 -11.28
N SER A 264 -16.33 -19.08 -10.37
CA SER A 264 -16.88 -17.72 -10.49
C SER A 264 -15.77 -16.67 -10.62
N ILE A 265 -14.52 -17.13 -10.83
CA ILE A 265 -13.32 -16.32 -11.01
C ILE A 265 -12.55 -16.83 -12.23
N ASN A 266 -12.23 -15.94 -13.15
CA ASN A 266 -11.24 -16.20 -14.19
C ASN A 266 -9.85 -15.74 -13.74
N VAL A 267 -8.80 -16.33 -14.30
CA VAL A 267 -7.41 -15.93 -14.08
C VAL A 267 -6.72 -15.78 -15.41
N PHE A 268 -6.08 -14.63 -15.57
CA PHE A 268 -5.28 -14.30 -16.73
C PHE A 268 -3.87 -13.89 -16.32
N LYS A 269 -2.96 -13.97 -17.28
CA LYS A 269 -1.63 -13.39 -17.22
C LYS A 269 -1.39 -12.52 -18.46
N ALA A 270 -0.56 -11.49 -18.31
CA ALA A 270 -0.06 -10.71 -19.43
C ALA A 270 1.44 -10.50 -19.22
N PHE A 271 2.23 -10.99 -20.17
CA PHE A 271 3.69 -10.86 -20.15
C PHE A 271 4.12 -9.76 -21.11
N THR A 272 4.92 -8.81 -20.58
CA THR A 272 5.69 -7.89 -21.41
C THR A 272 7.10 -7.82 -20.85
N ALA A 273 8.09 -8.01 -21.71
CA ALA A 273 9.48 -7.99 -21.31
C ALA A 273 9.93 -6.59 -20.87
N SER A 274 10.60 -6.54 -19.73
CA SER A 274 11.46 -5.43 -19.31
C SER A 274 12.79 -5.47 -20.06
N ASN A 275 13.43 -4.30 -20.22
CA ASN A 275 14.78 -4.24 -20.78
C ASN A 275 15.79 -4.82 -19.77
N ASP A 276 15.66 -4.42 -18.51
CA ASP A 276 16.50 -4.92 -17.42
C ASP A 276 15.80 -5.97 -16.55
N ARG A 277 16.62 -6.89 -16.01
CA ARG A 277 16.22 -7.75 -14.89
C ARG A 277 16.18 -6.95 -13.59
N LEU A 278 15.24 -7.31 -12.71
CA LEU A 278 15.04 -6.72 -11.38
C LEU A 278 14.51 -5.27 -11.40
N VAL A 279 13.96 -4.81 -10.28
CA VAL A 279 13.40 -3.44 -10.16
C VAL A 279 14.45 -2.45 -9.64
N THR A 280 14.19 -1.15 -9.77
CA THR A 280 15.07 -0.12 -9.18
C THR A 280 15.04 -0.19 -7.65
N CYS A 281 16.18 -0.02 -6.99
CA CYS A 281 16.24 0.19 -5.53
C CYS A 281 16.43 1.67 -5.22
N GLY A 282 15.51 2.27 -4.46
CA GLY A 282 15.56 3.70 -4.12
C GLY A 282 16.45 4.04 -2.93
N PHE A 283 16.69 3.08 -2.04
CA PHE A 283 17.59 3.30 -0.90
C PHE A 283 19.06 3.20 -1.33
N GLN A 284 19.92 3.89 -0.58
CA GLN A 284 21.36 3.66 -0.65
C GLN A 284 21.73 2.38 0.11
N VAL A 285 22.93 1.85 -0.12
CA VAL A 285 23.43 0.67 0.60
C VAL A 285 24.78 0.93 1.23
N ALA A 286 25.06 0.25 2.35
CA ALA A 286 26.33 0.37 3.03
C ALA A 286 27.49 -0.18 2.20
N ASP A 287 28.56 0.61 2.07
CA ASP A 287 29.76 0.23 1.30
C ASP A 287 30.63 -0.81 2.00
N ASN A 288 30.64 -0.78 3.33
CA ASN A 288 31.53 -1.58 4.15
C ASN A 288 30.76 -2.67 4.88
N GLN A 289 31.44 -3.81 5.05
CA GLN A 289 31.01 -4.86 5.97
C GLN A 289 31.59 -4.60 7.35
N ILE A 290 30.74 -4.71 8.38
CA ILE A 290 31.13 -4.69 9.79
C ILE A 290 30.57 -5.92 10.49
N SER A 291 30.96 -6.16 11.75
CA SER A 291 30.45 -7.31 12.51
C SER A 291 28.92 -7.33 12.68
N ALA A 292 28.27 -6.17 12.59
CA ALA A 292 26.84 -6.00 12.81
C ALA A 292 26.01 -5.96 11.52
N LEU A 293 26.61 -5.64 10.38
CA LEU A 293 25.94 -5.41 9.09
C LEU A 293 26.83 -5.86 7.93
N SER A 294 26.23 -6.51 6.94
CA SER A 294 26.92 -6.88 5.71
C SER A 294 27.05 -5.68 4.77
N LYS A 295 28.02 -5.73 3.85
CA LYS A 295 28.04 -4.83 2.70
C LYS A 295 26.74 -5.00 1.91
N GLY A 296 26.24 -3.91 1.31
CA GLY A 296 25.00 -3.95 0.51
C GLY A 296 23.72 -3.89 1.34
N THR A 297 23.83 -3.71 2.66
CA THR A 297 22.65 -3.52 3.51
C THR A 297 21.96 -2.19 3.20
N PRO A 298 20.62 -2.13 3.05
CA PRO A 298 19.87 -0.88 2.87
C PRO A 298 20.14 0.16 3.95
N ILE A 299 20.16 1.43 3.56
CA ILE A 299 20.29 2.59 4.45
C ILE A 299 18.95 3.37 4.45
N PRO A 300 18.27 3.49 5.60
CA PRO A 300 18.63 2.87 6.88
C PRO A 300 18.27 1.38 6.92
N TYR A 301 18.94 0.62 7.80
CA TYR A 301 18.65 -0.80 7.99
C TYR A 301 17.43 -1.00 8.89
N GLU A 302 16.44 -1.76 8.41
CA GLU A 302 15.13 -1.93 9.06
C GLU A 302 15.06 -3.08 10.08
N HIS A 303 16.20 -3.63 10.49
CA HIS A 303 16.25 -4.71 11.48
C HIS A 303 17.14 -4.36 12.68
N LYS A 304 16.93 -5.09 13.77
CA LYS A 304 17.74 -4.99 14.99
C LYS A 304 19.11 -5.61 14.74
N VAL A 305 20.15 -4.92 15.21
CA VAL A 305 21.51 -5.49 15.24
C VAL A 305 21.85 -6.16 16.58
N SER A 306 21.01 -6.00 17.61
CA SER A 306 21.09 -6.74 18.89
C SER A 306 19.93 -6.40 19.85
N GLY A 307 19.46 -7.40 20.63
CA GLY A 307 18.68 -7.24 21.87
C GLY A 307 17.49 -6.27 21.86
N ASP A 308 17.28 -5.58 22.98
CA ASP A 308 16.20 -4.59 23.18
C ASP A 308 16.58 -3.17 22.73
N ASN A 309 17.56 -3.05 21.84
CA ASN A 309 17.97 -1.77 21.27
C ASN A 309 16.98 -1.29 20.21
N TYR A 310 17.09 0.00 19.87
CA TYR A 310 16.47 0.53 18.66
C TYR A 310 16.89 -0.26 17.41
N LEU A 311 16.03 -0.26 16.39
CA LEU A 311 16.43 -0.53 15.01
C LEU A 311 17.44 0.53 14.55
N VAL A 312 18.28 0.21 13.55
CA VAL A 312 19.16 1.23 12.95
C VAL A 312 18.32 2.35 12.33
N SER A 313 17.23 2.01 11.65
CA SER A 313 16.26 2.99 11.13
C SER A 313 15.61 3.84 12.21
N GLU A 314 15.24 3.26 13.35
CA GLU A 314 14.70 4.01 14.49
C GLU A 314 15.71 5.00 15.08
N LEU A 315 16.99 4.63 15.13
CA LEU A 315 18.05 5.55 15.54
C LEU A 315 18.22 6.66 14.52
N VAL A 316 18.32 6.34 13.21
CA VAL A 316 18.43 7.33 12.13
C VAL A 316 17.26 8.31 12.12
N ARG A 317 16.02 7.86 12.39
CA ARG A 317 14.84 8.74 12.52
C ARG A 317 14.93 9.72 13.68
N ARG A 318 15.76 9.45 14.69
CA ARG A 318 15.94 10.30 15.88
C ARG A 318 17.14 11.22 15.76
N VAL A 319 18.27 10.68 15.28
CA VAL A 319 19.58 11.37 15.31
C VAL A 319 20.10 11.75 13.93
N GLY A 320 19.41 11.35 12.86
CA GLY A 320 19.85 11.51 11.47
C GLY A 320 20.89 10.47 11.04
N LEU A 321 21.47 10.70 9.85
CA LEU A 321 22.60 9.91 9.33
C LEU A 321 23.92 10.35 9.98
N PRO A 322 24.93 9.46 10.04
CA PRO A 322 26.25 9.82 10.55
C PRO A 322 26.94 10.86 9.67
N MET A 323 27.80 11.67 10.29
CA MET A 323 28.77 12.46 9.52
C MET A 323 29.75 11.52 8.81
N ARG A 324 30.23 11.90 7.62
CA ARG A 324 31.31 11.16 6.96
C ARG A 324 32.53 11.14 7.87
N GLY A 325 33.09 9.94 8.06
CA GLY A 325 34.27 9.75 8.93
C GLY A 325 33.98 9.83 10.43
N GLU A 326 32.71 9.70 10.85
CA GLU A 326 32.31 9.74 12.26
C GLU A 326 33.12 8.79 13.17
N ASP A 327 34.07 9.35 13.91
CA ASP A 327 35.01 8.62 14.75
C ASP A 327 34.75 8.79 16.25
N ARG A 328 33.86 9.69 16.66
CA ARG A 328 33.52 9.94 18.07
C ARG A 328 33.12 8.66 18.79
N ASN A 329 33.54 8.50 20.04
CA ASN A 329 33.20 7.30 20.79
C ASN A 329 31.70 7.28 21.14
N VAL A 330 31.18 6.12 21.55
CA VAL A 330 29.74 5.95 21.84
C VAL A 330 29.25 6.85 22.96
N ARG A 331 30.08 7.08 23.98
CA ARG A 331 29.72 7.94 25.10
C ARG A 331 29.54 9.38 24.62
N ASP A 332 30.49 9.89 23.85
CA ASP A 332 30.42 11.25 23.30
C ASP A 332 29.18 11.44 22.40
N LEU A 333 28.83 10.42 21.61
CA LEU A 333 27.61 10.46 20.77
C LEU A 333 26.34 10.44 21.61
N LYS A 334 26.25 9.62 22.65
CA LYS A 334 25.10 9.61 23.57
C LYS A 334 24.97 10.94 24.31
N ASP A 335 26.07 11.48 24.82
CA ASP A 335 26.10 12.77 25.51
C ASP A 335 25.62 13.89 24.57
N LEU A 336 26.07 13.86 23.31
CA LEU A 336 25.59 14.76 22.27
C LEU A 336 24.07 14.59 22.03
N TRP A 337 23.59 13.38 21.76
CA TRP A 337 22.18 13.13 21.44
C TRP A 337 21.24 13.48 22.59
N ASN A 338 21.65 13.21 23.84
CA ASN A 338 20.93 13.64 25.05
C ASN A 338 20.84 15.17 25.16
N SER A 339 21.85 15.90 24.68
CA SER A 339 21.86 17.37 24.69
C SER A 339 21.04 18.01 23.56
N GLN A 340 20.56 17.23 22.58
CA GLN A 340 19.97 17.77 21.35
C GLN A 340 18.45 17.99 21.40
N GLY A 341 17.77 17.68 22.51
CA GLY A 341 16.31 17.81 22.59
C GLY A 341 15.56 16.89 21.62
N LEU A 342 16.12 15.70 21.36
CA LEU A 342 15.56 14.72 20.44
C LEU A 342 14.26 14.11 21.00
N ASN A 343 13.28 13.89 20.13
CA ASN A 343 11.98 13.35 20.54
C ASN A 343 12.07 11.86 20.91
N ASN A 344 11.68 11.52 22.15
CA ASN A 344 11.61 10.14 22.67
C ASN A 344 12.92 9.36 22.44
N PHE A 345 14.06 10.02 22.65
CA PHE A 345 15.37 9.39 22.66
C PHE A 345 15.66 8.81 24.04
N ASP A 346 16.12 7.57 24.06
CA ASP A 346 16.47 6.79 25.25
C ASP A 346 17.84 6.17 25.02
N ASP A 347 18.83 6.68 25.75
CA ASP A 347 20.22 6.27 25.61
C ASP A 347 20.48 4.84 26.10
N ALA A 348 19.60 4.28 26.93
CA ALA A 348 19.68 2.90 27.41
C ALA A 348 19.44 1.90 26.26
N LYS A 349 18.70 2.30 25.22
CA LYS A 349 18.43 1.51 24.01
C LYS A 349 19.53 1.62 22.95
N VAL A 350 20.62 2.32 23.24
CA VAL A 350 21.72 2.56 22.30
C VAL A 350 22.94 1.74 22.70
N SER A 351 23.17 0.63 22.00
CA SER A 351 24.37 -0.20 22.21
C SER A 351 25.54 0.21 21.31
N ILE A 352 26.76 -0.22 21.69
CA ILE A 352 27.97 -0.07 20.85
C ILE A 352 27.78 -0.69 19.45
N ARG A 353 27.08 -1.83 19.37
CA ARG A 353 26.78 -2.49 18.09
C ARG A 353 25.84 -1.64 17.24
N LEU A 354 24.82 -1.04 17.85
CA LEU A 354 23.90 -0.13 17.17
C LEU A 354 24.62 1.11 16.64
N VAL A 355 25.48 1.74 17.45
CA VAL A 355 26.25 2.91 17.00
C VAL A 355 27.20 2.55 15.87
N ASN A 356 27.89 1.40 15.93
CA ASN A 356 28.76 0.97 14.82
C ASN A 356 27.96 0.72 13.53
N ALA A 357 26.77 0.14 13.64
CA ALA A 357 25.85 -0.03 12.51
C ALA A 357 25.36 1.32 11.94
N TRP A 358 25.04 2.27 12.81
CA TRP A 358 24.68 3.63 12.42
C TRP A 358 25.84 4.35 11.73
N LYS A 359 27.07 4.29 12.27
CA LYS A 359 28.28 4.85 11.64
C LYS A 359 28.54 4.27 10.25
N ASN A 360 28.18 3.01 10.03
CA ASN A 360 28.30 2.32 8.75
C ASN A 360 27.16 2.64 7.76
N SER A 361 26.17 3.44 8.17
CA SER A 361 25.03 3.84 7.33
C SER A 361 25.39 5.01 6.42
N HIS A 362 26.41 4.83 5.58
CA HIS A 362 26.86 5.78 4.58
C HIS A 362 27.24 5.05 3.27
N SER A 363 27.18 5.76 2.15
CA SER A 363 27.51 5.26 0.82
C SER A 363 28.27 6.31 -0.01
N LEU A 364 29.25 5.87 -0.81
CA LEU A 364 29.93 6.66 -1.83
C LEU A 364 29.29 6.49 -3.22
N GLY A 365 28.10 5.89 -3.31
CA GLY A 365 27.39 5.72 -4.57
C GLY A 365 25.88 5.52 -4.41
N PHE A 366 25.15 5.80 -5.49
CA PHE A 366 23.75 5.39 -5.64
C PHE A 366 23.70 4.15 -6.49
N LEU A 367 22.80 3.23 -6.12
CA LEU A 367 22.52 2.06 -6.95
C LEU A 367 22.00 2.52 -8.31
N GLU A 368 22.58 1.95 -9.36
CA GLU A 368 22.11 2.10 -10.73
C GLU A 368 20.63 1.76 -10.83
N THR A 369 19.89 2.65 -11.49
CA THR A 369 18.46 2.47 -11.76
C THR A 369 18.25 1.47 -12.88
N ARG A 370 17.17 0.71 -12.80
CA ARG A 370 16.81 -0.33 -13.78
C ARG A 370 15.76 0.20 -14.73
N ASP A 371 15.92 -0.11 -16.01
CA ASP A 371 14.93 0.17 -17.03
C ASP A 371 13.94 -0.99 -17.17
N THR A 372 13.00 -1.06 -16.23
CA THR A 372 11.90 -2.01 -16.28
C THR A 372 10.70 -1.46 -17.05
N PHE A 373 9.81 -2.37 -17.49
CA PHE A 373 8.67 -2.01 -18.32
C PHE A 373 7.76 -1.00 -17.63
N PHE A 374 7.35 -1.23 -16.37
CA PHE A 374 6.51 -0.28 -15.64
C PHE A 374 7.29 0.73 -14.78
N GLY A 375 8.61 0.61 -14.68
CA GLY A 375 9.43 1.54 -13.90
C GLY A 375 9.09 1.52 -12.41
N MET A 376 9.10 0.33 -11.80
CA MET A 376 8.86 0.18 -10.36
C MET A 376 10.13 0.40 -9.53
N ILE A 377 9.94 0.84 -8.28
CA ILE A 377 10.99 1.09 -7.31
C ILE A 377 10.72 0.37 -5.99
N LEU A 378 11.77 -0.23 -5.42
CA LEU A 378 11.83 -0.78 -4.09
C LEU A 378 12.33 0.28 -3.10
N GLY A 379 11.56 0.55 -2.05
CA GLY A 379 11.83 1.60 -1.06
C GLY A 379 11.60 3.01 -1.62
N SER A 380 12.44 3.95 -1.21
CA SER A 380 12.37 5.35 -1.67
C SER A 380 13.75 6.02 -1.54
N ARG A 381 13.99 7.06 -2.33
CA ARG A 381 15.20 7.88 -2.21
C ARG A 381 15.05 8.95 -1.13
N TRP A 382 16.16 9.51 -0.65
CA TRP A 382 16.14 10.70 0.21
C TRP A 382 15.42 11.88 -0.46
N ALA A 383 15.56 11.99 -1.77
CA ALA A 383 14.85 12.93 -2.64
C ALA A 383 13.32 12.79 -2.61
N ASP A 384 12.77 11.60 -2.39
CA ASP A 384 11.34 11.28 -2.59
C ASP A 384 10.49 11.52 -1.33
N ASN A 385 10.74 12.60 -0.58
CA ASN A 385 10.02 12.85 0.67
C ASN A 385 8.55 13.28 0.42
N ASN A 386 7.68 13.02 1.40
CA ASN A 386 6.25 13.38 1.36
C ASN A 386 5.93 14.51 2.32
N SER A 387 4.90 15.29 2.00
CA SER A 387 4.34 16.28 2.91
C SER A 387 3.60 15.63 4.08
N THR A 388 3.51 16.33 5.20
CA THR A 388 2.81 15.89 6.41
C THR A 388 1.87 16.99 6.90
N LEU A 389 0.69 16.60 7.40
CA LEU A 389 -0.22 17.54 8.05
C LEU A 389 0.38 18.06 9.36
N GLY A 390 0.19 19.35 9.61
CA GLY A 390 0.58 19.96 10.87
C GLY A 390 0.50 21.47 10.82
N ALA A 391 -0.09 22.06 11.86
CA ALA A 391 -0.10 23.49 12.04
C ALA A 391 1.34 24.07 12.08
N PRO A 392 1.53 25.36 11.74
CA PRO A 392 2.83 26.02 11.80
C PRO A 392 3.44 25.92 13.20
N LEU A 393 4.76 25.74 13.26
CA LEU A 393 5.45 25.73 14.55
C LEU A 393 5.53 27.14 15.15
N ALA A 394 5.64 27.22 16.47
CA ALA A 394 6.06 28.44 17.14
C ALA A 394 7.45 28.87 16.63
N ALA A 395 7.73 30.18 16.61
CA ALA A 395 9.05 30.67 16.28
C ALA A 395 10.08 30.18 17.31
N VAL A 396 11.24 29.73 16.83
CA VAL A 396 12.37 29.33 17.66
C VAL A 396 13.40 30.44 17.56
N ALA A 397 13.59 31.19 18.64
CA ALA A 397 14.52 32.32 18.68
C ALA A 397 15.96 31.87 18.95
N ASN A 398 16.14 30.85 19.80
CA ASN A 398 17.43 30.36 20.26
C ASN A 398 17.49 28.83 20.18
N ASP A 399 18.71 28.30 20.08
CA ASP A 399 18.98 26.86 20.14
C ASP A 399 19.15 26.40 21.61
N ASP A 400 18.06 26.47 22.37
CA ASP A 400 17.98 26.14 23.81
C ASP A 400 17.11 24.89 24.08
N ASP A 401 17.03 24.38 25.32
CA ASP A 401 16.22 23.18 25.62
C ASP A 401 14.69 23.45 25.72
N SER A 402 14.20 24.49 25.04
CA SER A 402 12.79 24.89 25.11
C SER A 402 11.85 23.92 24.39
N ALA A 403 10.59 23.86 24.82
CA ALA A 403 9.56 23.05 24.18
C ALA A 403 9.35 23.39 22.68
N PRO A 404 9.35 24.67 22.25
CA PRO A 404 9.34 25.03 20.83
C PRO A 404 10.50 24.43 20.05
N LEU A 405 11.73 24.45 20.59
CA LEU A 405 12.86 23.83 19.90
C LEU A 405 12.66 22.32 19.78
N LYS A 406 12.25 21.61 20.83
CA LYS A 406 12.00 20.16 20.78
C LYS A 406 10.98 19.80 19.70
N ALA A 407 9.89 20.56 19.60
CA ALA A 407 8.88 20.37 18.54
C ALA A 407 9.46 20.64 17.13
N PHE A 408 10.30 21.67 17.01
CA PHE A 408 11.00 22.00 15.77
C PHE A 408 11.98 20.92 15.33
N VAL A 409 12.84 20.46 16.24
CA VAL A 409 13.82 19.38 16.01
C VAL A 409 13.09 18.10 15.63
N LYS A 410 12.04 17.71 16.36
CA LYS A 410 11.18 16.57 16.01
C LYS A 410 10.69 16.68 14.57
N ARG A 411 10.17 17.85 14.16
CA ARG A 411 9.65 18.08 12.82
C ARG A 411 10.75 18.04 11.76
N ALA A 412 11.92 18.64 12.01
CA ALA A 412 13.04 18.61 11.08
C ALA A 412 13.53 17.17 10.80
N TYR A 413 13.62 16.31 11.82
CA TYR A 413 14.04 14.91 11.64
C TYR A 413 13.00 14.04 10.92
N THR A 414 11.79 14.54 10.64
CA THR A 414 10.81 13.79 9.83
C THR A 414 11.29 13.51 8.40
N PHE A 415 12.30 14.26 7.92
CA PHE A 415 13.03 13.94 6.69
C PHE A 415 13.48 12.47 6.63
N TYR A 416 13.88 11.91 7.77
CA TYR A 416 14.32 10.53 7.88
C TYR A 416 13.21 9.54 8.26
N SER A 417 12.04 10.02 8.72
CA SER A 417 10.93 9.17 9.17
C SER A 417 9.86 8.90 8.11
N GLY A 418 9.71 9.78 7.12
CA GLY A 418 8.71 9.64 6.04
C GLY A 418 9.08 8.63 4.94
N LYS A 419 10.15 7.85 5.13
CA LYS A 419 10.68 6.96 4.09
C LYS A 419 9.96 5.63 4.06
N LYS A 420 9.62 5.19 2.86
CA LYS A 420 9.07 3.86 2.65
C LYS A 420 10.15 2.86 3.04
N ALA A 421 9.76 1.87 3.85
CA ALA A 421 10.66 0.77 4.20
C ALA A 421 11.27 0.18 2.94
N ALA A 422 12.50 -0.35 3.03
CA ALA A 422 13.17 -1.07 1.94
C ALA A 422 12.39 -2.30 1.41
N ARG A 423 11.20 -2.57 1.97
CA ARG A 423 10.29 -3.69 1.68
C ARG A 423 9.00 -3.24 0.97
N SER A 424 8.86 -1.97 0.60
CA SER A 424 7.73 -1.50 -0.18
C SER A 424 8.11 -1.35 -1.64
N ILE A 425 7.30 -1.87 -2.57
CA ILE A 425 7.49 -1.70 -4.00
C ILE A 425 6.42 -0.74 -4.52
N THR A 426 6.81 0.36 -5.14
CA THR A 426 5.88 1.39 -5.64
C THR A 426 6.25 1.85 -7.05
N MET A 427 5.39 2.62 -7.72
CA MET A 427 5.75 3.28 -8.97
C MET A 427 6.86 4.30 -8.71
N ASP A 428 7.92 4.32 -9.52
CA ASP A 428 9.04 5.24 -9.34
C ASP A 428 8.61 6.69 -9.67
N PRO A 429 8.74 7.67 -8.74
CA PRO A 429 8.49 9.09 -9.02
C PRO A 429 9.29 9.69 -10.19
N ARG A 430 10.36 9.00 -10.62
CA ARG A 430 11.16 9.36 -11.80
C ARG A 430 10.73 8.68 -13.07
N ARG A 431 9.84 7.69 -13.02
CA ARG A 431 9.30 7.02 -14.21
C ARG A 431 7.87 7.47 -14.51
N HIS A 432 7.20 8.00 -13.50
CA HIS A 432 5.82 8.46 -13.58
C HIS A 432 5.72 9.90 -13.08
N PRO A 433 4.92 10.76 -13.73
CA PRO A 433 4.82 12.16 -13.38
C PRO A 433 3.97 12.36 -12.11
N PRO A 434 4.27 13.35 -11.25
CA PRO A 434 3.53 13.59 -10.01
C PRO A 434 2.04 13.88 -10.24
N GLU A 435 1.68 14.41 -11.41
CA GLU A 435 0.30 14.60 -11.87
C GLU A 435 -0.50 13.29 -11.93
N LEU A 436 0.18 12.16 -12.10
CA LEU A 436 -0.43 10.84 -12.28
C LEU A 436 -0.05 9.84 -11.18
N LEU A 437 0.56 10.27 -10.08
CA LEU A 437 1.15 9.35 -9.08
C LEU A 437 0.49 9.34 -7.71
N PHE A 438 -0.50 10.20 -7.47
CA PHE A 438 -1.23 10.23 -6.21
C PHE A 438 -2.63 9.65 -6.32
N GLY A 439 -3.14 9.12 -5.22
CA GLY A 439 -4.54 8.69 -5.10
C GLY A 439 -5.00 7.64 -6.12
N ASP A 440 -6.29 7.68 -6.46
CA ASP A 440 -6.90 6.84 -7.51
C ASP A 440 -6.70 7.51 -8.88
N SER A 441 -5.45 7.58 -9.33
CA SER A 441 -5.14 8.06 -10.66
C SER A 441 -5.36 6.94 -11.66
N ARG A 442 -6.62 6.80 -12.09
CA ARG A 442 -7.05 6.02 -13.27
C ARG A 442 -6.23 6.30 -14.54
N ALA A 443 -5.47 7.39 -14.54
CA ALA A 443 -4.68 7.90 -15.64
C ALA A 443 -3.19 7.50 -15.62
N THR A 444 -2.75 6.60 -14.73
CA THR A 444 -1.34 6.11 -14.78
C THR A 444 -1.07 5.37 -16.09
N SER A 445 0.18 5.39 -16.56
CA SER A 445 0.61 4.59 -17.72
C SER A 445 0.34 3.10 -17.52
N PHE A 446 0.46 2.61 -16.28
CA PHE A 446 0.09 1.25 -15.92
C PHE A 446 -1.40 0.97 -16.18
N MET A 447 -2.30 1.84 -15.73
CA MET A 447 -3.75 1.66 -15.96
C MET A 447 -4.12 1.85 -17.43
N SER A 448 -3.42 2.70 -18.18
CA SER A 448 -3.56 2.76 -19.64
C SER A 448 -3.17 1.43 -20.31
N PHE A 449 -2.08 0.80 -19.87
CA PHE A 449 -1.69 -0.53 -20.34
C PHE A 449 -2.75 -1.58 -20.04
N VAL A 450 -3.21 -1.64 -18.78
CA VAL A 450 -4.26 -2.59 -18.38
C VAL A 450 -5.52 -2.38 -19.19
N GLY A 451 -5.97 -1.14 -19.39
CA GLY A 451 -7.14 -0.80 -20.20
C GLY A 451 -7.04 -1.25 -21.65
N GLY A 452 -5.83 -1.33 -22.20
CA GLY A 452 -5.55 -1.81 -23.56
C GLY A 452 -5.49 -3.34 -23.69
N LEU A 453 -5.60 -4.12 -22.62
CA LEU A 453 -5.49 -5.58 -22.70
C LEU A 453 -6.72 -6.25 -23.30
N GLY A 454 -6.47 -7.18 -24.24
CA GLY A 454 -7.46 -8.07 -24.84
C GLY A 454 -6.98 -9.52 -24.83
N ALA A 455 -7.94 -10.45 -24.75
CA ALA A 455 -7.68 -11.87 -24.96
C ALA A 455 -7.52 -12.17 -26.45
N ALA A 456 -6.55 -13.00 -26.82
CA ALA A 456 -6.34 -13.39 -28.23
C ALA A 456 -7.49 -14.27 -28.77
N ALA A 457 -8.10 -15.10 -27.93
CA ALA A 457 -9.21 -15.98 -28.31
C ALA A 457 -10.15 -16.28 -27.11
N PRO A 458 -11.47 -16.01 -27.21
CA PRO A 458 -12.09 -15.17 -28.22
C PRO A 458 -11.51 -13.75 -28.16
N ASN A 459 -11.40 -13.07 -29.31
CA ASN A 459 -10.90 -11.69 -29.35
C ASN A 459 -11.87 -10.79 -28.57
N GLN A 460 -11.51 -10.47 -27.34
CA GLN A 460 -12.34 -9.73 -26.40
C GLN A 460 -11.46 -8.75 -25.64
N THR A 461 -11.77 -7.46 -25.77
CA THR A 461 -11.18 -6.43 -24.92
C THR A 461 -11.71 -6.62 -23.50
N LEU A 462 -10.81 -6.91 -22.56
CA LEU A 462 -11.15 -7.18 -21.16
C LEU A 462 -10.52 -6.16 -20.20
N GLY A 463 -9.55 -5.37 -20.66
CA GLY A 463 -8.80 -4.40 -19.86
C GLY A 463 -9.66 -3.49 -18.98
N SER A 464 -10.79 -3.01 -19.52
CA SER A 464 -11.72 -2.12 -18.81
C SER A 464 -12.40 -2.75 -17.59
N ALA A 465 -12.36 -4.08 -17.42
CA ALA A 465 -12.90 -4.75 -16.24
C ALA A 465 -12.10 -4.43 -14.97
N TRP A 466 -10.80 -4.12 -15.11
CA TRP A 466 -9.89 -3.81 -14.00
C TRP A 466 -9.69 -2.32 -13.77
N VAL A 467 -9.78 -1.51 -14.84
CA VAL A 467 -9.54 -0.07 -14.77
C VAL A 467 -10.71 0.61 -14.03
N PRO A 468 -10.47 1.32 -12.92
CA PRO A 468 -11.51 2.07 -12.25
C PRO A 468 -12.04 3.17 -13.18
N ASP A 469 -13.33 3.49 -13.09
CA ASP A 469 -13.96 4.59 -13.84
C ASP A 469 -14.84 5.48 -12.94
N GLY A 470 -14.68 5.36 -11.61
CA GLY A 470 -15.53 6.01 -10.61
C GLY A 470 -16.83 5.23 -10.34
N THR A 471 -17.01 4.09 -11.01
CA THR A 471 -18.03 3.10 -10.65
C THR A 471 -17.37 1.84 -10.11
N PHE A 472 -18.14 1.10 -9.31
CA PHE A 472 -17.73 -0.21 -8.84
C PHE A 472 -17.49 -1.18 -10.02
N LYS A 473 -16.32 -1.83 -10.05
CA LYS A 473 -16.03 -2.95 -10.97
C LYS A 473 -15.69 -4.19 -10.17
N LYS A 474 -16.20 -5.35 -10.59
CA LYS A 474 -15.95 -6.65 -9.94
C LYS A 474 -14.46 -6.98 -9.89
N SER A 475 -13.72 -6.76 -10.99
CA SER A 475 -12.29 -7.06 -11.09
C SER A 475 -11.38 -5.93 -10.58
N ARG A 476 -11.91 -4.80 -10.10
CA ARG A 476 -11.10 -3.70 -9.54
C ARG A 476 -10.25 -4.23 -8.39
N GLY A 477 -8.95 -3.96 -8.42
CA GLY A 477 -8.02 -4.42 -7.38
C GLY A 477 -7.45 -5.82 -7.59
N LEU A 478 -8.05 -6.63 -8.46
CA LEU A 478 -7.62 -8.01 -8.72
C LEU A 478 -6.50 -8.08 -9.76
N ILE A 479 -5.49 -7.23 -9.61
CA ILE A 479 -4.26 -7.22 -10.41
C ILE A 479 -3.08 -7.52 -9.49
N ALA A 480 -2.33 -8.58 -9.79
CA ALA A 480 -1.09 -8.92 -9.11
C ALA A 480 0.10 -8.72 -10.07
N MET A 481 0.88 -7.68 -9.83
CA MET A 481 2.18 -7.51 -10.45
C MET A 481 3.20 -8.39 -9.74
N ILE A 482 3.82 -9.30 -10.50
CA ILE A 482 4.92 -10.12 -10.06
C ILE A 482 6.20 -9.44 -10.51
N SER A 483 7.07 -9.08 -9.56
CA SER A 483 8.33 -8.41 -9.80
C SER A 483 9.48 -9.40 -9.62
N ASN A 484 10.33 -9.55 -10.65
CA ASN A 484 11.50 -10.42 -10.64
C ASN A 484 12.60 -9.82 -9.74
N GLU A 485 12.37 -9.76 -8.44
CA GLU A 485 13.24 -9.15 -7.45
C GLU A 485 13.50 -10.16 -6.34
N HIS A 486 14.75 -10.24 -5.88
CA HIS A 486 15.12 -11.22 -4.87
C HIS A 486 14.89 -10.69 -3.46
N MET A 487 14.89 -9.37 -3.29
CA MET A 487 14.57 -8.73 -2.02
C MET A 487 13.09 -8.83 -1.65
N HIS A 488 12.80 -9.07 -0.37
CA HIS A 488 11.41 -9.13 0.10
C HIS A 488 10.69 -7.78 0.01
N ALA A 489 9.66 -7.71 -0.81
CA ALA A 489 8.67 -6.65 -0.79
C ALA A 489 7.29 -7.05 -1.31
N GLY A 490 6.30 -6.32 -0.80
CA GLY A 490 4.90 -6.39 -1.19
C GLY A 490 4.22 -5.06 -0.87
N THR A 491 3.35 -4.56 -1.75
CA THR A 491 2.58 -3.34 -1.48
C THR A 491 1.29 -3.29 -2.29
N ASN A 492 0.25 -2.77 -1.67
CA ASN A 492 -0.98 -2.33 -2.30
C ASN A 492 -0.85 -0.90 -2.86
N LEU A 493 -1.14 -0.68 -4.14
CA LEU A 493 -0.88 0.60 -4.82
C LEU A 493 -2.12 1.14 -5.54
N ASN A 494 -2.04 2.44 -5.86
CA ASN A 494 -3.03 3.17 -6.66
C ASN A 494 -4.46 2.98 -6.12
N SER A 495 -4.66 3.26 -4.83
CA SER A 495 -5.94 3.11 -4.12
C SER A 495 -6.54 1.69 -4.20
N SER A 496 -5.71 0.68 -3.95
CA SER A 496 -6.13 -0.74 -3.94
C SER A 496 -6.67 -1.26 -5.26
N THR A 497 -6.09 -0.76 -6.34
CA THR A 497 -6.39 -1.21 -7.71
C THR A 497 -5.37 -2.22 -8.24
N LEU A 498 -4.18 -2.30 -7.64
CA LEU A 498 -3.18 -3.33 -7.92
C LEU A 498 -2.35 -3.66 -6.68
N THR A 499 -1.86 -4.89 -6.61
CA THR A 499 -0.81 -5.30 -5.69
C THR A 499 0.46 -5.62 -6.45
N ALA A 500 1.61 -5.28 -5.88
CA ALA A 500 2.92 -5.60 -6.44
C ALA A 500 3.71 -6.42 -5.42
N ASN A 501 4.30 -7.52 -5.88
CA ASN A 501 5.01 -8.48 -5.03
C ASN A 501 6.29 -8.96 -5.70
N THR A 502 7.35 -9.05 -4.90
CA THR A 502 8.64 -9.62 -5.31
C THR A 502 8.61 -11.15 -5.26
N ILE A 503 9.50 -11.80 -6.01
CA ILE A 503 9.48 -13.27 -6.10
C ILE A 503 10.20 -13.98 -4.97
N ASN A 504 11.14 -13.35 -4.26
CA ASN A 504 11.93 -13.99 -3.19
C ASN A 504 11.90 -13.14 -1.89
N GLN A 505 12.63 -13.59 -0.86
CA GLN A 505 12.60 -13.01 0.48
C GLN A 505 13.97 -12.61 1.02
N ASP A 506 14.96 -12.44 0.16
CA ASP A 506 16.31 -12.10 0.60
C ASP A 506 16.35 -10.71 1.24
N ALA A 507 17.26 -10.52 2.19
CA ALA A 507 17.44 -9.26 2.90
C ALA A 507 18.68 -8.48 2.43
N LEU A 508 19.51 -9.08 1.56
CA LEU A 508 20.81 -8.55 1.16
C LEU A 508 20.88 -8.41 -0.36
N LEU A 509 21.57 -7.39 -0.83
CA LEU A 509 21.95 -7.24 -2.22
C LEU A 509 23.47 -7.09 -2.32
N ASN A 510 24.05 -7.64 -3.38
CA ASN A 510 25.45 -7.42 -3.70
C ASN A 510 25.56 -6.26 -4.69
N ALA A 511 26.54 -5.38 -4.47
CA ALA A 511 26.79 -4.27 -5.36
C ALA A 511 28.29 -3.98 -5.48
N THR A 512 28.69 -3.57 -6.68
CA THR A 512 30.07 -3.34 -7.08
C THR A 512 30.20 -1.98 -7.77
N TYR A 513 31.28 -1.26 -7.47
CA TYR A 513 31.59 -0.03 -8.18
C TYR A 513 32.11 -0.36 -9.57
N VAL A 514 31.48 0.19 -10.60
CA VAL A 514 31.92 0.04 -11.98
C VAL A 514 33.21 0.87 -12.16
N PRO A 515 34.33 0.25 -12.58
CA PRO A 515 35.56 0.97 -12.86
C PRO A 515 35.33 2.06 -13.92
N ASN A 516 35.87 3.26 -13.69
CA ASN A 516 35.75 4.39 -14.62
C ASN A 516 37.10 5.12 -14.73
N PRO A 517 37.51 5.56 -15.95
CA PRO A 517 38.73 6.35 -16.12
C PRO A 517 38.76 7.65 -15.30
N ASN A 518 37.59 8.27 -15.09
CA ASN A 518 37.43 9.38 -14.17
C ASN A 518 37.19 8.84 -12.75
N ALA A 519 38.19 8.94 -11.88
CA ALA A 519 38.12 8.43 -10.51
C ALA A 519 37.00 9.08 -9.64
N ASN A 520 36.47 10.23 -10.07
CA ASN A 520 35.35 10.90 -9.41
C ASN A 520 33.97 10.33 -9.81
N ILE A 521 33.88 9.51 -10.85
CA ILE A 521 32.63 8.81 -11.21
C ILE A 521 32.52 7.53 -10.36
N LYS A 522 31.45 7.43 -9.56
CA LYS A 522 31.19 6.30 -8.65
C LYS A 522 29.86 5.61 -8.97
N LYS A 523 29.78 5.05 -10.18
CA LYS A 523 28.66 4.20 -10.60
C LYS A 523 28.64 2.93 -9.74
N LEU A 524 27.61 2.71 -8.94
CA LEU A 524 27.43 1.53 -8.10
C LEU A 524 26.37 0.62 -8.76
N ARG A 525 26.79 -0.52 -9.29
CA ARG A 525 25.93 -1.48 -9.97
C ARG A 525 25.55 -2.60 -9.03
N ARG A 526 24.27 -2.98 -9.03
CA ARG A 526 23.81 -4.19 -8.33
C ARG A 526 24.17 -5.42 -9.16
N ASP A 527 24.69 -6.44 -8.50
CA ASP A 527 24.94 -7.74 -9.12
C ASP A 527 23.58 -8.43 -9.34
N VAL A 528 23.31 -8.85 -10.58
CA VAL A 528 22.07 -9.57 -10.92
C VAL A 528 22.32 -11.06 -10.72
N PRO A 529 21.66 -11.75 -9.78
CA PRO A 529 21.89 -13.18 -9.61
C PRO A 529 21.36 -13.97 -10.80
N ASP A 530 22.13 -14.95 -11.28
CA ASP A 530 21.79 -15.73 -12.47
C ASP A 530 20.44 -16.45 -12.33
N ASN A 531 20.19 -17.05 -11.16
CA ASN A 531 18.97 -17.77 -10.85
C ASN A 531 18.34 -17.24 -9.55
N LEU A 532 17.07 -16.81 -9.61
CA LEU A 532 16.30 -16.45 -8.41
C LEU A 532 15.22 -17.51 -8.19
N SER A 533 15.31 -18.18 -7.05
CA SER A 533 14.30 -19.14 -6.64
C SER A 533 13.10 -18.41 -6.05
N PRO A 534 11.89 -18.54 -6.61
CA PRO A 534 10.72 -17.88 -6.08
C PRO A 534 10.28 -18.53 -4.76
N SER A 535 9.96 -17.72 -3.76
CA SER A 535 9.32 -18.14 -2.51
C SER A 535 7.80 -18.22 -2.70
N LEU A 536 7.36 -19.21 -3.50
CA LEU A 536 5.98 -19.32 -4.00
C LEU A 536 4.93 -19.25 -2.88
N ASP A 537 5.14 -19.95 -1.75
CA ASP A 537 4.21 -19.92 -0.60
C ASP A 537 4.03 -18.53 -0.01
N ALA A 538 5.12 -17.77 0.11
CA ALA A 538 5.04 -16.41 0.60
C ALA A 538 4.35 -15.50 -0.40
N MET A 539 4.68 -15.65 -1.70
CA MET A 539 4.06 -14.86 -2.75
C MET A 539 2.54 -15.05 -2.78
N ILE A 540 2.06 -16.30 -2.80
CA ILE A 540 0.62 -16.55 -2.83
C ILE A 540 -0.07 -16.08 -1.54
N ASN A 541 0.61 -16.13 -0.39
CA ASN A 541 0.09 -15.56 0.83
C ASN A 541 -0.09 -14.05 0.75
N THR A 542 0.89 -13.33 0.23
CA THR A 542 0.77 -11.89 0.04
C THR A 542 -0.28 -11.57 -1.03
N VAL A 543 -0.25 -12.23 -2.18
CA VAL A 543 -1.27 -12.02 -3.24
C VAL A 543 -2.69 -12.24 -2.72
N ALA A 544 -2.94 -13.33 -1.99
CA ALA A 544 -4.26 -13.59 -1.41
C ALA A 544 -4.66 -12.54 -0.37
N HIS A 545 -3.74 -12.12 0.50
CA HIS A 545 -3.98 -11.05 1.49
C HIS A 545 -4.36 -9.74 0.78
N GLU A 546 -3.58 -9.37 -0.24
CA GLU A 546 -3.71 -8.12 -0.97
C GLU A 546 -4.99 -8.06 -1.81
N PHE A 547 -5.41 -9.17 -2.42
CA PHE A 547 -6.73 -9.27 -3.03
C PHE A 547 -7.86 -9.13 -2.01
N GLY A 548 -7.63 -9.43 -0.73
CA GLY A 548 -8.56 -9.11 0.34
C GLY A 548 -8.96 -7.64 0.36
N HIS A 549 -8.01 -6.72 0.14
CA HIS A 549 -8.30 -5.28 0.05
C HIS A 549 -9.22 -4.93 -1.12
N SER A 550 -9.15 -5.66 -2.23
CA SER A 550 -10.08 -5.47 -3.36
C SER A 550 -11.53 -5.76 -2.96
N PHE A 551 -11.75 -6.61 -1.96
CA PHE A 551 -13.05 -6.90 -1.34
C PHE A 551 -13.39 -5.96 -0.18
N ASN A 552 -12.72 -4.81 -0.10
CA ASN A 552 -12.89 -3.79 0.93
C ASN A 552 -12.57 -4.29 2.35
N LEU A 553 -11.63 -5.23 2.47
CA LEU A 553 -11.10 -5.69 3.76
C LEU A 553 -9.89 -4.83 4.13
N GLY A 554 -9.84 -4.32 5.35
CA GLY A 554 -8.69 -3.61 5.91
C GLY A 554 -7.71 -4.55 6.60
N ASP A 555 -6.51 -4.04 6.86
CA ASP A 555 -5.46 -4.74 7.59
C ASP A 555 -5.83 -4.97 9.06
N GLU A 556 -5.63 -6.19 9.55
CA GLU A 556 -5.92 -6.57 10.94
C GLU A 556 -4.64 -6.76 11.79
N TYR A 557 -3.44 -6.51 11.23
CA TYR A 557 -2.18 -6.63 11.95
C TYR A 557 -1.83 -5.36 12.75
N GLU A 558 -0.82 -5.48 13.60
CA GLU A 558 -0.31 -4.43 14.48
C GLU A 558 1.15 -4.12 14.13
N GLU A 559 1.47 -2.84 13.96
CA GLU A 559 2.84 -2.33 13.76
C GLU A 559 3.19 -1.22 14.73
N PHE A 560 2.19 -0.54 15.28
CA PHE A 560 2.34 0.62 16.15
C PHE A 560 1.61 0.42 17.47
N VAL A 561 2.28 0.85 18.54
CA VAL A 561 1.68 0.96 19.86
C VAL A 561 0.81 2.22 19.90
N GLU A 562 -0.37 2.10 20.50
CA GLU A 562 -1.21 3.24 20.85
C GLU A 562 -0.44 4.26 21.71
N TYR A 563 -0.63 5.55 21.43
CA TYR A 563 -0.03 6.64 22.21
C TYR A 563 -1.13 7.57 22.75
N SER A 564 -0.79 8.38 23.75
CA SER A 564 -1.77 9.15 24.55
C SER A 564 -2.70 10.06 23.76
N ASN A 565 -2.34 10.44 22.52
CA ASN A 565 -3.13 11.31 21.66
C ASN A 565 -3.69 10.58 20.43
N PHE A 566 -3.57 9.26 20.34
CA PHE A 566 -4.04 8.51 19.17
C PHE A 566 -5.51 8.79 18.90
N ALA A 567 -6.33 8.72 19.94
CA ALA A 567 -7.76 8.93 19.81
C ALA A 567 -8.07 10.36 19.31
N THR A 568 -7.43 11.39 19.85
CA THR A 568 -7.67 12.77 19.38
C THR A 568 -7.10 13.06 17.99
N GLU A 569 -6.02 12.39 17.58
CA GLU A 569 -5.36 12.60 16.28
C GLU A 569 -5.94 11.75 15.14
N ARG A 570 -6.54 10.60 15.45
CA ARG A 570 -6.99 9.60 14.45
C ARG A 570 -8.47 9.26 14.53
N LEU A 571 -9.11 9.48 15.68
CA LEU A 571 -10.53 9.25 15.93
C LEU A 571 -11.16 10.62 16.24
N ASN A 572 -11.42 11.42 15.20
CA ASN A 572 -12.01 12.74 15.38
C ASN A 572 -13.54 12.66 15.29
N PRO A 573 -14.28 12.64 16.41
CA PRO A 573 -15.74 12.54 16.41
C PRO A 573 -16.46 13.74 15.77
N SER A 574 -15.75 14.85 15.53
CA SER A 574 -16.29 16.00 14.81
C SER A 574 -16.11 15.91 13.29
N ASP A 575 -15.30 14.98 12.79
CA ASP A 575 -15.12 14.71 11.37
C ASP A 575 -16.11 13.64 10.91
N THR A 576 -17.34 14.07 10.61
CA THR A 576 -18.40 13.21 10.10
C THR A 576 -18.17 12.72 8.66
N THR A 577 -17.07 13.11 8.01
CA THR A 577 -16.87 12.90 6.57
C THR A 577 -16.00 11.70 6.19
N SER A 578 -15.30 11.05 7.13
CA SER A 578 -14.80 9.67 6.97
C SER A 578 -14.07 9.22 8.22
N ASN A 579 -14.64 8.30 9.00
CA ASN A 579 -13.82 7.56 9.93
C ASN A 579 -12.97 6.58 9.11
N PHE A 580 -11.67 6.89 9.00
CA PHE A 580 -10.75 6.25 8.05
C PHE A 580 -10.79 4.72 8.14
N PHE A 581 -10.94 4.18 9.35
CA PHE A 581 -10.95 2.75 9.61
C PHE A 581 -12.29 2.08 9.27
N ASP A 582 -13.41 2.80 9.42
CA ASP A 582 -14.75 2.22 9.28
C ASP A 582 -15.21 2.07 7.84
N ASN A 583 -14.45 2.63 6.89
CA ASN A 583 -14.60 2.37 5.47
C ASN A 583 -14.35 0.90 5.10
N TYR A 584 -13.64 0.12 5.92
CA TYR A 584 -13.33 -1.30 5.67
C TYR A 584 -14.33 -2.25 6.32
N ASP A 585 -14.82 -3.26 5.60
CA ASP A 585 -15.93 -4.11 6.07
C ASP A 585 -15.59 -4.99 7.30
N ASN A 586 -14.32 -5.34 7.51
CA ASN A 586 -13.85 -6.19 8.62
C ASN A 586 -13.22 -5.41 9.80
N ILE A 587 -13.26 -4.07 9.79
CA ILE A 587 -12.67 -3.25 10.86
C ILE A 587 -13.73 -2.31 11.42
N ALA A 588 -13.71 -2.09 12.73
CA ALA A 588 -14.49 -1.03 13.38
C ALA A 588 -13.58 -0.19 14.28
N SER A 589 -13.75 1.13 14.33
CA SER A 589 -13.10 1.97 15.34
C SER A 589 -13.94 2.04 16.61
N LEU A 590 -13.32 2.33 17.77
CA LEU A 590 -14.05 2.60 19.02
C LEU A 590 -15.06 3.73 18.83
N GLU A 591 -14.73 4.72 18.01
CA GLU A 591 -15.60 5.87 17.73
C GLU A 591 -16.93 5.48 17.06
N VAL A 592 -16.99 4.39 16.30
CA VAL A 592 -18.26 3.93 15.72
C VAL A 592 -19.04 3.02 16.66
N ILE A 593 -18.36 2.38 17.61
CA ILE A 593 -18.95 1.35 18.46
C ILE A 593 -18.91 1.68 19.95
N PHE A 594 -18.65 2.93 20.34
CA PHE A 594 -18.60 3.31 21.76
C PHE A 594 -19.97 3.16 22.42
N ASP A 595 -19.99 2.79 23.69
CA ASP A 595 -21.19 2.85 24.53
C ASP A 595 -21.45 4.28 25.04
N ASP A 596 -20.41 4.98 25.48
CA ASP A 596 -20.48 6.36 25.98
C ASP A 596 -19.82 7.35 25.00
N ALA A 597 -20.58 8.36 24.56
CA ALA A 597 -20.08 9.43 23.69
C ALA A 597 -18.92 10.24 24.32
N ASN A 598 -18.71 10.13 25.62
CA ASN A 598 -17.62 10.76 26.36
C ASN A 598 -16.38 9.87 26.50
N TYR A 599 -16.26 8.77 25.72
CA TYR A 599 -15.15 7.80 25.82
C TYR A 599 -13.76 8.44 25.83
N LEU A 600 -13.56 9.55 25.09
CA LEU A 600 -12.30 10.31 25.07
C LEU A 600 -11.99 11.02 26.39
N THR A 601 -13.01 11.53 27.10
CA THR A 601 -12.81 12.35 28.31
C THR A 601 -12.80 11.50 29.58
N ASN A 602 -13.53 10.39 29.59
CA ASN A 602 -13.55 9.44 30.71
C ASN A 602 -12.57 8.27 30.53
N ASN A 603 -11.85 8.20 29.40
CA ASN A 603 -10.94 7.12 29.05
C ASN A 603 -11.62 5.73 29.05
N SER A 604 -12.92 5.69 28.75
CA SER A 604 -13.70 4.46 28.65
C SER A 604 -13.38 3.71 27.36
N ARG A 605 -13.27 2.39 27.47
CA ARG A 605 -13.21 1.46 26.33
C ARG A 605 -14.46 0.61 26.21
N GLU A 606 -15.54 1.04 26.86
CA GLU A 606 -16.82 0.35 26.78
C GLU A 606 -17.39 0.44 25.36
N ILE A 607 -17.71 -0.73 24.82
CA ILE A 607 -18.28 -0.90 23.48
C ILE A 607 -19.80 -1.12 23.57
N ASP A 608 -20.52 -0.69 22.53
CA ASP A 608 -21.89 -1.06 22.21
C ASP A 608 -21.86 -2.09 21.06
N PRO A 609 -22.02 -3.39 21.37
CA PRO A 609 -21.97 -4.44 20.36
C PRO A 609 -23.10 -4.36 19.32
N SER A 610 -24.18 -3.64 19.61
CA SER A 610 -25.29 -3.48 18.66
C SER A 610 -24.91 -2.65 17.43
N LYS A 611 -23.86 -1.81 17.55
CA LYS A 611 -23.29 -1.00 16.47
C LYS A 611 -22.31 -1.79 15.58
N LEU A 612 -21.99 -3.03 15.93
CA LEU A 612 -21.08 -3.87 15.14
C LEU A 612 -21.66 -4.25 13.79
N LYS A 613 -21.07 -3.72 12.72
CA LYS A 613 -21.58 -3.87 11.36
C LYS A 613 -21.61 -5.31 10.81
N TRP A 614 -20.80 -6.23 11.34
CA TRP A 614 -20.85 -7.64 10.96
C TRP A 614 -21.77 -8.50 11.82
N ASN A 615 -22.38 -7.95 12.89
CA ASN A 615 -23.34 -8.69 13.71
C ASN A 615 -24.61 -9.07 12.93
N ILE A 616 -24.97 -8.30 11.91
CA ILE A 616 -26.16 -8.52 11.08
C ILE A 616 -25.98 -9.60 10.01
N LEU A 617 -24.77 -10.17 9.87
CA LEU A 617 -24.50 -11.16 8.84
C LEU A 617 -25.17 -12.50 9.21
N PRO A 618 -26.10 -13.02 8.38
CA PRO A 618 -26.78 -14.26 8.70
C PRO A 618 -25.86 -15.47 8.42
N ARG A 619 -26.02 -16.51 9.23
CA ARG A 619 -25.59 -17.86 8.87
C ARG A 619 -26.63 -18.44 7.92
N ILE A 620 -26.17 -19.14 6.89
CA ILE A 620 -26.99 -19.53 5.75
C ILE A 620 -26.98 -21.05 5.61
N LYS A 621 -28.18 -21.67 5.57
CA LYS A 621 -28.40 -23.11 5.41
C LYS A 621 -28.32 -23.56 3.95
N LEU A 622 -28.90 -22.78 3.05
CA LEU A 622 -28.85 -22.99 1.60
C LEU A 622 -28.81 -21.63 0.91
N SER A 623 -28.12 -21.51 -0.22
CA SER A 623 -28.09 -20.28 -1.01
C SER A 623 -27.94 -20.59 -2.49
N ALA A 624 -28.44 -19.68 -3.33
CA ALA A 624 -28.26 -19.67 -4.76
C ALA A 624 -28.14 -18.23 -5.26
N LYS A 625 -27.41 -18.07 -6.36
CA LYS A 625 -27.27 -16.80 -7.08
C LYS A 625 -28.31 -16.77 -8.21
N LEU A 626 -29.04 -15.67 -8.33
CA LEU A 626 -30.00 -15.54 -9.42
C LEU A 626 -29.26 -15.44 -10.77
N THR A 627 -29.75 -16.21 -11.76
CA THR A 627 -29.23 -16.21 -13.15
C THR A 627 -29.99 -15.24 -14.06
N SER A 628 -31.05 -14.61 -13.55
CA SER A 628 -31.84 -13.60 -14.23
C SER A 628 -32.46 -12.64 -13.21
N ALA A 629 -32.92 -11.47 -13.66
CA ALA A 629 -33.69 -10.58 -12.80
C ALA A 629 -35.06 -11.19 -12.47
N THR A 630 -35.58 -10.90 -11.28
CA THR A 630 -36.87 -11.44 -10.82
C THR A 630 -38.04 -10.91 -11.63
N GLN A 631 -39.07 -11.73 -11.80
CA GLN A 631 -40.28 -11.39 -12.52
C GLN A 631 -41.51 -11.52 -11.61
N MET A 632 -42.56 -10.75 -11.89
CA MET A 632 -43.85 -10.93 -11.21
C MET A 632 -44.75 -11.83 -12.04
N ASN A 633 -45.30 -12.86 -11.41
CA ASN A 633 -46.20 -13.82 -12.04
C ASN A 633 -47.41 -14.09 -11.13
N GLY A 634 -48.57 -13.55 -11.49
CA GLY A 634 -49.82 -13.79 -10.74
C GLY A 634 -49.78 -13.33 -9.28
N GLY A 635 -49.02 -12.26 -8.96
CA GLY A 635 -48.85 -11.76 -7.59
C GLY A 635 -47.74 -12.45 -6.79
N ASN A 636 -47.13 -13.49 -7.34
CA ASN A 636 -45.93 -14.14 -6.80
C ASN A 636 -44.68 -13.60 -7.48
N LEU A 637 -43.53 -13.81 -6.82
CA LEU A 637 -42.22 -13.47 -7.34
C LEU A 637 -41.58 -14.72 -7.96
N GLU A 638 -41.29 -14.66 -9.24
CA GLU A 638 -40.57 -15.70 -9.97
C GLU A 638 -39.07 -15.37 -9.99
N VAL A 639 -38.24 -16.32 -9.57
CA VAL A 639 -36.79 -16.20 -9.55
C VAL A 639 -36.17 -17.39 -10.28
N THR A 640 -35.02 -17.19 -10.92
CA THR A 640 -34.32 -18.28 -11.63
C THR A 640 -32.93 -18.47 -11.05
N VAL A 641 -32.59 -19.72 -10.73
CA VAL A 641 -31.26 -20.13 -10.24
C VAL A 641 -30.66 -21.17 -11.19
N ASN A 642 -29.43 -21.64 -10.92
CA ASN A 642 -28.86 -22.72 -11.70
C ASN A 642 -29.73 -23.99 -11.55
N SER A 643 -30.19 -24.58 -12.66
CA SER A 643 -31.06 -25.76 -12.62
C SER A 643 -30.45 -26.95 -11.88
N ARG A 644 -29.12 -27.05 -11.81
CA ARG A 644 -28.42 -28.07 -11.00
C ARG A 644 -28.65 -27.95 -9.50
N GLU A 645 -29.11 -26.80 -9.03
CA GLU A 645 -29.41 -26.53 -7.61
C GLU A 645 -30.90 -26.73 -7.29
N ALA A 646 -31.76 -26.92 -8.30
CA ALA A 646 -33.22 -26.91 -8.13
C ALA A 646 -33.75 -28.01 -7.21
N ASN A 647 -33.16 -29.21 -7.24
CA ASN A 647 -33.57 -30.32 -6.37
C ASN A 647 -33.38 -29.97 -4.87
N SER A 648 -32.34 -29.20 -4.54
CA SER A 648 -32.13 -28.72 -3.17
C SER A 648 -33.21 -27.71 -2.76
N TRP A 649 -33.65 -26.85 -3.69
CA TRP A 649 -34.75 -25.92 -3.45
C TRP A 649 -36.11 -26.60 -3.35
N GLU A 650 -36.35 -27.67 -4.09
CA GLU A 650 -37.56 -28.48 -3.96
C GLU A 650 -37.61 -29.15 -2.57
N ALA A 651 -36.47 -29.60 -2.04
CA ALA A 651 -36.41 -30.10 -0.67
C ALA A 651 -36.74 -29.01 0.38
N ILE A 652 -36.30 -27.76 0.17
CA ILE A 652 -36.66 -26.61 1.02
C ILE A 652 -38.16 -26.32 0.93
N ARG A 653 -38.75 -26.39 -0.26
CA ARG A 653 -40.19 -26.22 -0.47
C ARG A 653 -40.99 -27.25 0.32
N VAL A 654 -40.64 -28.53 0.21
CA VAL A 654 -41.30 -29.62 0.94
C VAL A 654 -41.14 -29.48 2.45
N ALA A 655 -39.98 -28.99 2.91
CA ALA A 655 -39.75 -28.71 4.33
C ALA A 655 -40.55 -27.52 4.86
N GLY A 656 -41.09 -26.65 3.98
CA GLY A 656 -41.78 -25.43 4.38
C GLY A 656 -40.88 -24.39 5.02
N ASP A 657 -39.58 -24.43 4.71
CA ASP A 657 -38.59 -23.49 5.24
C ASP A 657 -38.82 -22.08 4.65
N GLU A 658 -38.63 -21.07 5.48
CA GLU A 658 -38.66 -19.66 5.06
C GLU A 658 -37.44 -19.34 4.20
N VAL A 659 -37.65 -18.58 3.12
CA VAL A 659 -36.59 -18.10 2.24
C VAL A 659 -36.53 -16.58 2.23
N HIS A 660 -35.32 -16.05 2.03
CA HIS A 660 -35.04 -14.63 1.93
C HIS A 660 -34.44 -14.34 0.55
N LEU A 661 -34.69 -13.14 0.06
CA LEU A 661 -34.12 -12.63 -1.19
C LEU A 661 -33.38 -11.32 -0.92
N ARG A 662 -32.11 -11.24 -1.31
CA ARG A 662 -31.24 -10.09 -1.04
C ARG A 662 -30.58 -9.57 -2.30
N ARG A 663 -30.64 -8.25 -2.49
CA ARG A 663 -29.86 -7.53 -3.49
C ARG A 663 -28.45 -7.32 -2.96
N ILE A 664 -27.46 -7.54 -3.84
CA ILE A 664 -26.06 -7.24 -3.52
C ILE A 664 -25.77 -5.82 -3.99
N VAL A 665 -25.67 -4.89 -3.03
CA VAL A 665 -25.43 -3.46 -3.29
C VAL A 665 -24.06 -3.08 -2.74
N MET A 666 -23.25 -2.46 -3.59
CA MET A 666 -21.98 -1.83 -3.16
C MET A 666 -22.26 -0.37 -2.82
N GLN A 667 -21.83 0.06 -1.64
CA GLN A 667 -22.09 1.41 -1.14
C GLN A 667 -21.15 2.46 -1.74
N THR A 668 -19.98 2.01 -2.20
CA THR A 668 -18.92 2.85 -2.75
C THR A 668 -18.32 2.22 -4.01
N ASP A 669 -17.57 3.02 -4.78
CA ASP A 669 -16.79 2.54 -5.92
C ASP A 669 -15.65 1.58 -5.51
N GLN A 670 -15.20 1.64 -4.25
CA GLN A 670 -14.27 0.70 -3.63
C GLN A 670 -14.91 -0.66 -3.32
N GLY A 671 -16.25 -0.73 -3.35
CA GLY A 671 -16.99 -1.96 -3.12
C GLY A 671 -17.23 -2.30 -1.66
N GLN A 672 -17.44 -1.26 -0.82
CA GLN A 672 -17.90 -1.43 0.55
C GLN A 672 -19.27 -2.09 0.59
N GLN A 673 -19.42 -3.09 1.46
CA GLN A 673 -20.64 -3.88 1.61
C GLN A 673 -21.42 -3.54 2.87
N LEU A 674 -20.72 -3.22 3.97
CA LEU A 674 -21.31 -3.03 5.29
C LEU A 674 -21.45 -1.55 5.67
N PRO A 675 -22.54 -1.19 6.37
CA PRO A 675 -23.62 -2.08 6.86
C PRO A 675 -24.58 -2.54 5.75
N LEU A 676 -25.02 -3.81 5.76
CA LEU A 676 -25.98 -4.30 4.77
C LEU A 676 -27.31 -3.52 4.87
N SER A 677 -27.83 -3.10 3.73
CA SER A 677 -29.17 -2.52 3.66
C SER A 677 -30.23 -3.53 4.09
N MET A 678 -31.18 -3.05 4.89
CA MET A 678 -32.33 -3.81 5.40
C MET A 678 -33.66 -3.28 4.85
N THR A 679 -33.62 -2.41 3.83
CA THR A 679 -34.83 -1.89 3.19
C THR A 679 -35.52 -3.00 2.39
N ALA A 680 -36.83 -2.89 2.20
CA ALA A 680 -37.60 -3.84 1.39
C ALA A 680 -37.14 -3.89 -0.09
N ALA A 681 -36.42 -2.87 -0.57
CA ALA A 681 -35.83 -2.85 -1.91
C ALA A 681 -34.58 -3.74 -2.02
N ASP A 682 -33.89 -4.00 -0.90
CA ASP A 682 -32.64 -4.75 -0.87
C ASP A 682 -32.75 -6.08 -0.14
N LEU A 683 -33.79 -6.27 0.68
CA LEU A 683 -34.05 -7.51 1.40
C LEU A 683 -35.56 -7.78 1.51
N LEU A 684 -35.98 -8.94 1.01
CA LEU A 684 -37.26 -9.56 1.34
C LEU A 684 -37.02 -10.73 2.29
N THR A 685 -37.80 -10.80 3.35
CA THR A 685 -37.83 -11.91 4.32
C THR A 685 -39.21 -12.54 4.36
N GLY A 686 -39.39 -13.66 5.05
CA GLY A 686 -40.71 -14.27 5.23
C GLY A 686 -41.32 -14.86 3.96
N LEU A 687 -40.51 -15.18 2.94
CA LEU A 687 -41.02 -15.76 1.71
C LEU A 687 -41.16 -17.28 1.85
N THR A 688 -42.11 -17.85 1.12
CA THR A 688 -42.31 -19.31 1.00
C THR A 688 -42.24 -19.75 -0.44
N ILE A 689 -41.70 -20.94 -0.70
CA ILE A 689 -41.66 -21.49 -2.05
C ILE A 689 -43.02 -22.12 -2.39
N VAL A 690 -43.63 -21.67 -3.48
CA VAL A 690 -44.90 -22.19 -4.02
C VAL A 690 -44.64 -23.40 -4.91
N SER A 691 -43.69 -23.27 -5.84
CA SER A 691 -43.31 -24.33 -6.78
C SER A 691 -41.86 -24.17 -7.23
N VAL A 692 -41.25 -25.29 -7.64
CA VAL A 692 -39.92 -25.36 -8.26
C VAL A 692 -40.05 -26.10 -9.60
N ASP A 693 -39.56 -25.49 -10.67
CA ASP A 693 -39.31 -26.13 -11.95
C ASP A 693 -37.85 -26.59 -11.98
N GLU A 694 -37.64 -27.88 -11.72
CA GLU A 694 -36.30 -28.48 -11.69
C GLU A 694 -35.57 -28.42 -13.03
N SER A 695 -36.29 -28.37 -14.14
CA SER A 695 -35.68 -28.36 -15.48
C SER A 695 -35.03 -27.02 -15.81
N ASN A 696 -35.70 -25.93 -15.43
CA ASN A 696 -35.26 -24.57 -15.73
C ASN A 696 -34.63 -23.85 -14.54
N GLY A 697 -34.73 -24.40 -13.33
CA GLY A 697 -34.29 -23.74 -12.10
C GLY A 697 -35.17 -22.56 -11.70
N THR A 698 -36.42 -22.53 -12.17
CA THR A 698 -37.39 -21.47 -11.85
C THR A 698 -38.09 -21.78 -10.54
N ILE A 699 -38.15 -20.81 -9.63
CA ILE A 699 -38.75 -20.92 -8.30
C ILE A 699 -39.79 -19.82 -8.16
N VAL A 700 -41.02 -20.19 -7.79
CA VAL A 700 -42.10 -19.25 -7.52
C VAL A 700 -42.21 -19.02 -6.02
N LEU A 701 -42.12 -17.77 -5.60
CA LEU A 701 -42.12 -17.35 -4.20
C LEU A 701 -43.39 -16.56 -3.88
N SER A 702 -43.99 -16.85 -2.73
CA SER A 702 -45.09 -16.07 -2.17
C SER A 702 -44.67 -15.39 -0.87
N SER A 703 -45.35 -14.29 -0.54
CA SER A 703 -45.24 -13.60 0.75
C SER A 703 -46.60 -13.56 1.44
N ALA A 704 -46.61 -13.42 2.78
CA ALA A 704 -47.85 -13.30 3.55
C ALA A 704 -48.66 -12.01 3.24
N GLY A 705 -48.02 -11.00 2.65
CA GLY A 705 -48.66 -9.76 2.19
C GLY A 705 -48.48 -9.51 0.70
N THR A 706 -49.18 -8.52 0.14
CA THR A 706 -49.10 -8.14 -1.27
C THR A 706 -47.77 -7.44 -1.58
N LEU A 707 -47.01 -7.95 -2.55
CA LEU A 707 -45.79 -7.30 -3.07
C LEU A 707 -46.16 -6.15 -4.03
N VAL A 708 -46.63 -5.01 -3.51
CA VAL A 708 -46.99 -3.82 -4.32
C VAL A 708 -46.38 -2.54 -3.73
N PRO A 709 -45.52 -1.81 -4.48
CA PRO A 709 -44.92 -2.21 -5.75
C PRO A 709 -43.92 -3.35 -5.56
N SER A 710 -43.78 -4.23 -6.55
CA SER A 710 -42.84 -5.35 -6.44
C SER A 710 -41.39 -4.85 -6.55
N PRO A 711 -40.53 -5.08 -5.54
CA PRO A 711 -39.12 -4.80 -5.66
C PRO A 711 -38.47 -5.73 -6.70
N SER A 712 -37.73 -5.16 -7.64
CA SER A 712 -36.99 -5.92 -8.64
C SER A 712 -35.58 -6.25 -8.14
N PHE A 713 -35.28 -7.53 -8.03
CA PHE A 713 -33.94 -8.02 -7.71
C PHE A 713 -33.23 -8.39 -9.02
N PRO A 714 -32.01 -7.86 -9.25
CA PRO A 714 -31.28 -8.10 -10.49
C PRO A 714 -30.66 -9.50 -10.52
N GLU A 715 -30.16 -9.89 -11.70
CA GLU A 715 -29.21 -11.00 -11.85
C GLU A 715 -28.06 -10.83 -10.84
N GLY A 716 -27.63 -11.94 -10.24
CA GLY A 716 -26.59 -11.93 -9.20
C GLY A 716 -27.09 -11.68 -7.78
N ALA A 717 -28.38 -11.36 -7.59
CA ALA A 717 -29.00 -11.34 -6.26
C ALA A 717 -28.93 -12.71 -5.57
N SER A 718 -29.06 -12.71 -4.25
CA SER A 718 -28.95 -13.91 -3.40
C SER A 718 -30.32 -14.39 -2.95
N LEU A 719 -30.70 -15.60 -3.34
CA LEU A 719 -31.79 -16.35 -2.73
C LEU A 719 -31.20 -17.26 -1.66
N TYR A 720 -31.66 -17.19 -0.41
CA TYR A 720 -31.08 -17.99 0.67
C TYR A 720 -32.10 -18.42 1.73
N VAL A 721 -31.78 -19.53 2.38
CA VAL A 721 -32.46 -20.02 3.58
C VAL A 721 -31.61 -19.65 4.79
N PRO A 722 -32.08 -18.77 5.70
CA PRO A 722 -31.34 -18.48 6.92
C PRO A 722 -31.22 -19.75 7.79
N LEU A 723 -30.07 -19.92 8.43
CA LEU A 723 -29.94 -20.98 9.44
C LEU A 723 -30.77 -20.60 10.67
N LYS A 724 -31.72 -21.46 11.04
CA LYS A 724 -32.51 -21.33 12.27
C LYS A 724 -32.18 -22.45 13.23
N ILE A 725 -31.97 -22.10 14.51
CA ILE A 725 -31.85 -23.06 15.62
C ILE A 725 -33.01 -22.77 16.58
N ALA A 726 -33.84 -23.77 16.85
CA ALA A 726 -35.07 -23.61 17.64
C ALA A 726 -35.97 -22.45 17.14
N GLY A 727 -36.06 -22.28 15.81
CA GLY A 727 -36.85 -21.22 15.18
C GLY A 727 -36.20 -19.83 15.13
N VAL A 728 -35.06 -19.64 15.80
CA VAL A 728 -34.35 -18.35 15.86
C VAL A 728 -33.27 -18.28 14.78
N MET A 729 -33.28 -17.21 13.97
CA MET A 729 -32.24 -16.96 12.98
C MET A 729 -30.89 -16.77 13.65
N GLN A 730 -29.87 -17.41 13.10
CA GLN A 730 -28.51 -17.36 13.62
C GLN A 730 -27.66 -16.36 12.81
N ASN A 731 -26.90 -15.53 13.51
CA ASN A 731 -25.92 -14.62 12.91
C ASN A 731 -24.50 -15.21 13.01
N VAL A 732 -23.54 -14.56 12.35
CA VAL A 732 -22.13 -15.02 12.39
C VAL A 732 -21.54 -14.96 13.80
N ILE A 733 -21.93 -13.98 14.61
CA ILE A 733 -21.63 -13.95 16.05
C ILE A 733 -22.66 -14.85 16.76
N GLU A 734 -22.19 -15.83 17.53
CA GLU A 734 -23.09 -16.69 18.31
C GLU A 734 -23.77 -15.91 19.44
N ASP A 735 -25.04 -16.22 19.74
CA ASP A 735 -25.85 -15.51 20.74
C ASP A 735 -25.18 -15.41 22.12
N LYS A 736 -24.46 -16.46 22.54
CA LYS A 736 -23.70 -16.49 23.80
C LYS A 736 -22.51 -15.52 23.77
N VAL A 737 -21.81 -15.41 22.65
CA VAL A 737 -20.71 -14.47 22.46
C VAL A 737 -21.25 -13.04 22.41
N PHE A 738 -22.35 -12.82 21.71
CA PHE A 738 -22.99 -11.50 21.67
C PHE A 738 -23.48 -11.06 23.06
N THR A 739 -24.09 -11.97 23.82
CA THR A 739 -24.52 -11.72 25.20
C THR A 739 -23.33 -11.36 26.09
N GLU A 740 -22.20 -12.07 25.95
CA GLU A 740 -20.96 -11.73 26.65
C GLU A 740 -20.50 -10.31 26.33
N LEU A 741 -20.44 -9.95 25.04
CA LEU A 741 -20.04 -8.61 24.60
C LEU A 741 -20.96 -7.53 25.19
N VAL A 742 -22.28 -7.76 25.21
CA VAL A 742 -23.26 -6.82 25.78
C VAL A 742 -23.08 -6.67 27.29
N SER A 743 -22.79 -7.78 27.99
CA SER A 743 -22.66 -7.77 29.46
C SER A 743 -21.33 -7.21 29.95
N SER A 744 -20.23 -7.51 29.24
CA SER A 744 -18.88 -7.09 29.60
C SER A 744 -18.56 -5.70 29.06
N LYS A 745 -19.15 -5.33 27.92
CA LYS A 745 -18.79 -4.15 27.12
C LYS A 745 -17.29 -4.06 26.84
N LEU A 746 -16.62 -5.21 26.70
CA LEU A 746 -15.18 -5.31 26.45
C LEU A 746 -14.89 -6.22 25.26
N PRO A 747 -13.75 -6.05 24.57
CA PRO A 747 -13.32 -6.98 23.53
C PRO A 747 -13.04 -8.37 24.12
N LEU A 748 -13.03 -9.39 23.26
CA LEU A 748 -12.80 -10.78 23.67
C LEU A 748 -11.34 -11.09 23.98
N ASN A 749 -10.39 -10.17 23.76
CA ASN A 749 -8.96 -10.47 23.91
C ASN A 749 -8.66 -10.97 25.33
N LYS A 750 -8.05 -12.16 25.42
CA LYS A 750 -7.48 -12.65 26.67
C LYS A 750 -6.28 -11.80 27.12
N ASP A 751 -5.47 -11.34 26.16
CA ASP A 751 -4.38 -10.42 26.39
C ASP A 751 -4.84 -9.01 26.03
N THR A 752 -4.97 -8.15 27.04
CA THR A 752 -5.47 -6.78 26.89
C THR A 752 -4.33 -5.76 26.86
N ASP A 753 -3.07 -6.20 26.76
CA ASP A 753 -1.92 -5.30 26.70
C ASP A 753 -1.84 -4.60 25.34
N THR A 754 -2.26 -3.33 25.30
CA THR A 754 -2.11 -2.48 24.11
C THR A 754 -0.81 -1.68 24.11
N SER A 755 0.07 -1.86 25.12
CA SER A 755 1.35 -1.15 25.24
C SER A 755 2.49 -1.76 24.43
N ALA A 756 2.26 -2.93 23.81
CA ALA A 756 3.21 -3.61 22.95
C ALA A 756 2.51 -4.18 21.71
N VAL A 757 3.23 -4.18 20.58
CA VAL A 757 2.76 -4.80 19.33
C VAL A 757 2.71 -6.32 19.49
N SER A 758 1.55 -6.93 19.23
CA SER A 758 1.37 -8.38 19.19
C SER A 758 1.26 -8.88 17.75
N LYS A 759 2.11 -9.84 17.40
CA LYS A 759 2.06 -10.57 16.11
C LYS A 759 1.46 -11.97 16.25
N LYS A 760 0.97 -12.32 17.44
CA LYS A 760 0.43 -13.65 17.74
C LYS A 760 -1.07 -13.66 17.50
N ALA A 761 -1.62 -14.86 17.39
CA ALA A 761 -3.07 -15.03 17.41
C ALA A 761 -3.62 -14.62 18.79
N ASP A 762 -4.75 -13.93 18.81
CA ASP A 762 -5.44 -13.60 20.05
C ASP A 762 -6.45 -14.68 20.39
N PHE A 763 -6.49 -15.04 21.66
CA PHE A 763 -7.43 -16.02 22.17
C PHE A 763 -8.54 -15.32 22.94
N PRO A 764 -9.79 -15.81 22.85
CA PRO A 764 -10.88 -15.23 23.62
C PRO A 764 -10.68 -15.48 25.12
N HIS A 765 -11.10 -14.56 25.99
CA HIS A 765 -11.28 -14.85 27.41
C HIS A 765 -12.40 -15.88 27.62
N ARG A 766 -12.52 -16.38 28.85
CA ARG A 766 -13.50 -17.42 29.17
C ARG A 766 -14.91 -16.83 29.21
N ILE A 767 -15.80 -17.37 28.39
CA ILE A 767 -17.24 -17.06 28.40
C ILE A 767 -17.97 -18.13 29.21
N SER A 768 -18.88 -17.73 30.11
CA SER A 768 -19.62 -18.68 30.95
C SER A 768 -20.48 -19.63 30.09
N ASP A 769 -20.44 -20.91 30.42
CA ASP A 769 -21.23 -21.97 29.78
C ASP A 769 -21.05 -22.08 28.25
N PHE A 770 -19.90 -21.61 27.75
CA PHE A 770 -19.55 -21.61 26.34
C PHE A 770 -18.16 -22.23 26.14
N LYS A 771 -18.06 -23.22 25.26
CA LYS A 771 -16.79 -23.82 24.85
C LYS A 771 -16.45 -23.32 23.44
N PRO A 772 -15.35 -22.57 23.26
CA PRO A 772 -14.99 -22.05 21.95
C PRO A 772 -14.65 -23.19 20.97
N PRO A 773 -14.53 -22.87 19.66
CA PRO A 773 -14.08 -23.79 18.63
C PRO A 773 -12.71 -24.41 18.96
N CYS A 774 -12.36 -25.53 18.33
CA CYS A 774 -11.05 -26.19 18.51
C CYS A 774 -9.87 -25.20 18.40
N GLN A 775 -9.94 -24.31 17.41
CA GLN A 775 -9.05 -23.17 17.29
C GLN A 775 -9.77 -21.93 17.80
N SER A 776 -9.64 -21.64 19.10
CA SER A 776 -10.43 -20.59 19.76
C SER A 776 -10.15 -19.19 19.21
N ALA A 777 -8.97 -18.93 18.63
CA ALA A 777 -8.66 -17.69 17.93
C ALA A 777 -9.54 -17.45 16.67
N ARG A 778 -10.17 -18.50 16.13
CA ARG A 778 -11.13 -18.39 15.01
C ARG A 778 -12.54 -17.99 15.47
N LEU A 779 -12.80 -17.89 16.77
CA LEU A 779 -14.11 -17.45 17.28
C LEU A 779 -14.49 -16.11 16.66
N VAL A 780 -15.70 -16.01 16.12
CA VAL A 780 -16.24 -14.77 15.56
C VAL A 780 -16.86 -13.93 16.66
N GLY A 781 -16.41 -12.69 16.80
CA GLY A 781 -16.87 -11.75 17.82
C GLY A 781 -16.28 -10.36 17.59
N LEU A 782 -15.62 -9.83 18.61
CA LEU A 782 -14.90 -8.55 18.55
C LEU A 782 -13.56 -8.68 19.30
N PHE A 783 -12.46 -8.41 18.62
CA PHE A 783 -11.12 -8.39 19.18
C PHE A 783 -10.49 -7.02 18.95
N GLU A 784 -9.80 -6.48 19.93
CA GLU A 784 -9.06 -5.22 19.85
C GLU A 784 -7.68 -5.42 19.20
N GLY A 785 -7.26 -4.40 18.47
CA GLY A 785 -6.11 -4.36 17.58
C GLY A 785 -6.54 -4.43 16.12
N GLY A 786 -5.87 -3.69 15.24
CA GLY A 786 -6.13 -3.69 13.80
C GLY A 786 -5.70 -2.39 13.15
N ALA A 787 -5.77 -2.34 11.82
CA ALA A 787 -5.34 -1.22 10.99
C ALA A 787 -3.94 -0.70 11.35
N THR A 788 -3.01 -1.60 11.69
CA THR A 788 -1.64 -1.34 12.17
C THR A 788 -1.49 -0.89 13.63
N TRP A 789 -2.56 -0.82 14.43
CA TRP A 789 -2.55 -0.32 15.81
C TRP A 789 -2.94 -1.38 16.85
N THR A 790 -2.33 -1.32 18.04
CA THR A 790 -2.58 -2.25 19.15
C THR A 790 -3.91 -2.04 19.88
N GLY A 791 -4.55 -0.86 19.76
CA GLY A 791 -5.76 -0.50 20.52
C GLY A 791 -6.73 0.37 19.73
N LEU A 792 -7.97 0.50 20.23
CA LEU A 792 -9.05 1.38 19.73
C LEU A 792 -9.58 1.08 18.32
N VAL A 793 -9.05 0.05 17.68
CA VAL A 793 -9.50 -0.51 16.40
C VAL A 793 -9.81 -1.97 16.65
N TYR A 794 -10.90 -2.47 16.07
CA TYR A 794 -11.43 -3.79 16.34
C TYR A 794 -11.65 -4.61 15.07
N ARG A 795 -11.49 -5.92 15.22
CA ARG A 795 -11.57 -6.94 14.16
C ARG A 795 -12.48 -8.10 14.58
N PRO A 796 -13.00 -8.90 13.63
CA PRO A 796 -14.00 -9.94 13.91
C PRO A 796 -13.45 -11.21 14.57
N ALA A 797 -12.14 -11.45 14.54
CA ALA A 797 -11.53 -12.67 15.07
C ALA A 797 -10.10 -12.42 15.58
N GLY A 798 -9.60 -13.29 16.45
CA GLY A 798 -8.24 -13.23 16.97
C GLY A 798 -7.16 -13.71 15.98
N THR A 799 -7.57 -14.32 14.86
CA THR A 799 -6.71 -14.64 13.72
C THR A 799 -7.44 -14.43 12.39
N CYS A 800 -6.72 -13.91 11.40
CA CYS A 800 -7.19 -13.72 10.02
C CYS A 800 -5.99 -13.60 9.09
N LYS A 801 -6.17 -13.86 7.79
CA LYS A 801 -5.17 -13.57 6.74
C LYS A 801 -4.85 -12.07 6.69
N MET A 802 -5.83 -11.21 6.99
CA MET A 802 -5.62 -9.77 7.12
C MET A 802 -4.75 -9.40 8.33
N ARG A 803 -4.57 -10.31 9.30
CA ARG A 803 -3.72 -10.13 10.50
C ARG A 803 -2.35 -10.77 10.34
N THR A 804 -2.26 -11.94 9.69
CA THR A 804 -0.99 -12.65 9.49
C THR A 804 -0.96 -13.31 8.12
N SER A 805 -0.21 -12.75 7.19
CA SER A 805 0.07 -13.39 5.89
C SER A 805 1.21 -14.43 6.01
N SER A 806 2.13 -14.24 6.96
CA SER A 806 3.37 -15.03 7.11
C SER A 806 3.31 -16.21 8.10
N GLY A 807 2.19 -16.46 8.77
CA GLY A 807 2.04 -17.63 9.67
C GLY A 807 2.12 -18.96 8.91
N GLY A 808 2.53 -20.06 9.58
CA GLY A 808 2.44 -21.41 9.00
C GLY A 808 0.99 -21.84 8.72
N GLU A 809 0.76 -22.97 8.03
CA GLU A 809 -0.55 -23.40 7.50
C GLU A 809 -1.73 -23.29 8.48
N GLU A 810 -1.51 -23.54 9.78
CA GLU A 810 -2.53 -23.50 10.83
C GLU A 810 -3.04 -22.09 11.18
N HIS A 811 -2.26 -21.04 10.88
CA HIS A 811 -2.53 -19.64 11.21
C HIS A 811 -2.33 -18.72 9.99
N GLY A 812 -3.41 -18.09 9.52
CA GLY A 812 -3.36 -17.14 8.39
C GLY A 812 -4.37 -17.41 7.26
N GLU A 813 -5.40 -18.23 7.52
CA GLU A 813 -6.64 -18.22 6.73
C GLU A 813 -7.44 -16.93 6.96
N PHE A 814 -8.26 -16.52 5.99
CA PHE A 814 -9.29 -15.52 6.23
C PHE A 814 -10.22 -15.96 7.37
N CYS A 815 -10.59 -15.03 8.26
CA CYS A 815 -11.61 -15.31 9.25
C CYS A 815 -12.98 -15.51 8.56
N TYR A 816 -13.96 -16.06 9.28
CA TYR A 816 -15.27 -16.36 8.69
C TYR A 816 -15.97 -15.11 8.13
N VAL A 817 -15.84 -13.94 8.78
CA VAL A 817 -16.42 -12.68 8.30
C VAL A 817 -15.80 -12.28 6.96
N CYS A 818 -14.47 -12.33 6.82
CA CYS A 818 -13.81 -12.08 5.54
C CYS A 818 -14.23 -13.10 4.46
N LYS A 819 -14.32 -14.40 4.80
CA LYS A 819 -14.80 -15.44 3.87
C LYS A 819 -16.24 -15.15 3.40
N TRP A 820 -17.11 -14.73 4.31
CA TRP A 820 -18.49 -14.33 4.02
C TRP A 820 -18.52 -13.14 3.06
N LEU A 821 -17.75 -12.08 3.33
CA LEU A 821 -17.72 -10.86 2.52
C LEU A 821 -17.18 -11.10 1.11
N ILE A 822 -16.11 -11.89 0.96
CA ILE A 822 -15.59 -12.28 -0.36
C ILE A 822 -16.64 -13.09 -1.12
N THR A 823 -17.27 -14.06 -0.45
CA THR A 823 -18.32 -14.90 -1.05
C THR A 823 -19.53 -14.09 -1.49
N ASN A 824 -19.99 -13.16 -0.66
CA ASN A 824 -21.13 -12.31 -0.96
C ASN A 824 -20.94 -11.49 -2.24
N ARG A 825 -19.70 -11.06 -2.50
CA ARG A 825 -19.34 -10.26 -3.66
C ARG A 825 -19.08 -11.11 -4.91
N VAL A 826 -18.43 -12.27 -4.78
CA VAL A 826 -18.07 -13.14 -5.91
C VAL A 826 -19.22 -14.04 -6.33
N ASP A 827 -19.77 -14.81 -5.39
CA ASP A 827 -20.86 -15.73 -5.63
C ASP A 827 -21.68 -15.97 -4.35
N PRO A 828 -22.74 -15.18 -4.12
CA PRO A 828 -23.55 -15.34 -2.92
C PRO A 828 -24.29 -16.69 -2.88
N GLY A 829 -24.34 -17.43 -3.99
CA GLY A 829 -24.84 -18.80 -4.03
C GLY A 829 -23.98 -19.78 -3.22
N LYS A 830 -22.74 -19.44 -2.86
CA LYS A 830 -21.83 -20.33 -2.11
C LYS A 830 -21.77 -20.10 -0.60
N HIS A 831 -22.60 -19.21 -0.05
CA HIS A 831 -22.62 -18.94 1.39
C HIS A 831 -22.85 -20.20 2.25
N HIS A 832 -23.76 -21.09 1.83
CA HIS A 832 -24.01 -22.34 2.57
C HIS A 832 -22.81 -23.30 2.57
N VAL A 833 -22.01 -23.32 1.51
CA VAL A 833 -20.79 -24.14 1.42
C VAL A 833 -19.74 -23.59 2.38
N ILE A 834 -19.57 -22.26 2.40
CA ILE A 834 -18.63 -21.60 3.31
C ILE A 834 -19.02 -21.81 4.77
N HIS A 835 -20.31 -21.70 5.08
CA HIS A 835 -20.84 -22.02 6.40
C HIS A 835 -20.48 -23.46 6.81
N THR A 836 -20.84 -24.43 5.96
CA THR A 836 -20.66 -25.86 6.26
C THR A 836 -19.20 -26.21 6.49
N ASN A 837 -18.29 -25.67 5.67
CA ASN A 837 -16.89 -26.08 5.67
C ASN A 837 -16.00 -25.25 6.61
N PHE A 838 -16.35 -23.99 6.86
CA PHE A 838 -15.44 -23.04 7.50
C PHE A 838 -16.02 -22.27 8.68
N TYR A 839 -17.32 -22.39 8.99
CA TYR A 839 -17.84 -21.76 10.20
C TYR A 839 -17.20 -22.38 11.43
N PRO A 840 -16.61 -21.59 12.34
CA PRO A 840 -15.91 -22.11 13.51
C PRO A 840 -16.95 -22.49 14.57
N VAL A 841 -17.52 -23.69 14.45
CA VAL A 841 -18.59 -24.16 15.35
C VAL A 841 -18.03 -24.33 16.77
N ALA A 842 -18.73 -23.76 17.77
CA ALA A 842 -18.47 -24.02 19.17
C ALA A 842 -18.51 -25.53 19.49
N LYS A 843 -17.63 -26.01 20.37
CA LYS A 843 -17.73 -27.39 20.87
C LYS A 843 -19.00 -27.44 21.71
N LYS A 844 -20.06 -28.10 21.23
CA LYS A 844 -21.28 -28.29 22.04
C LYS A 844 -20.87 -28.78 23.43
N ASN A 845 -21.49 -28.22 24.46
CA ASN A 845 -21.34 -28.70 25.81
C ASN A 845 -21.77 -30.17 25.82
N GLU A 846 -20.80 -31.10 25.80
CA GLU A 846 -20.99 -32.45 26.34
C GLU A 846 -21.70 -32.38 27.70
#